data_AF-A0A450Z873-F1
#
_entry.id   AF-A0A450Z873-F1
#
_cell.length_a   1.000
_cell.length_b   1.000
_cell.length_c   1.000
_cell.angle_alpha   90.00
_cell.angle_beta   90.00
_cell.angle_gamma   90.00
#
_symmetry.space_group_name_H-M   'P 1'
#
loop_
_entity.id
_entity.type
_entity.pdbx_description
1 polymer ?
#
loop_
_entity_poly.entity_id
_entity_poly.type
_entity_poly.pdbx_seq_one_letter_code
_entity_poly.pdbx_strand_id
1 'polypeptide(L)'
;MTISEVNPGNGAFLEQLYTTFQENPASISPRWRDYFRSLDESQRLLDGGAKERSSAQPVKKQAAVSRLISAHRFRGHRIAHLDPLSLHERTRAPDLDIASYGLAEKDLDEVFHTGTLVGPSQATLREILDTVRGIYCGHIGAEYMYITSPEEKKWIRERLESARGKPDFSPEKKRDIFEWLTAANEFEVYLHRKYVGQKRFSLEGGESLIPLLDELIQVFGAKWDGREVAIGMAHRGRLNVLVNVFGKNPGVLFSEFEGKPNSIADLTAISGDVKYHLGFASEISTVNGRHIHVALAFNPSHLEIIDPVVEGSVRARRDRRRDTEYEQVLPVLIHGDAAFAGQGVVMETLNLSGTRHYGTGGTVHIIIDNQIGFTTSDPRDSRSTPHCTDVAKMVQAPIFHVNGEDPEAVLFITRLALDYRMKFKKDVVIDMVCYRRHGHNEADEPLTTQPTMYKKIAERPNVARLYADRLIEEEILREEDVKQIVQQYLAALENNQIVSRPLITDHKARYLANWEPYRGTKWNMPTDTAVPVTIIEHLGMRIAQYPSDFTPHRGIARILDARREMALGKRPIDWGFAEILAYATLLEDGYSVRLSGQDSERGTFFHRHAALHDQEGKGVYRPLEQLLPLFDGQPQCRIINSVLSEEAVLGFEYGYSSSEPECLVIWEAQFGDFANGAQVVIDQFLSSSEAKWGSLCGLVLLLPHGYDGQGPEHSSARLERFLQLAAQDNIQICVPSTPAQIFHILRRQMLRPYRKPLIIMSPKSLLRHRLSIATREDLAQGAFQTVIDEVDSQSKNSVLRVVFCAGKVYYDLLEQRRKNDIKHIALIRLEQLYPFPREEVATILAQYPSAVEILWAQEEPRNQGAWDFINSRRHLAGLLTPEQTLSYAGRPFAAAPAAGRLGLHQEEQRALSNDALTL
;
A
#
# COMPACT_ATOMS: atom_id res chain seq x y z
N MET A 1 -49.82 20.19 1.20
CA MET A 1 -48.36 20.19 1.47
C MET A 1 -47.66 19.41 0.37
N THR A 2 -46.41 19.73 0.05
CA THR A 2 -45.58 18.82 -0.78
C THR A 2 -45.12 17.66 0.10
N ILE A 3 -45.03 16.46 -0.46
CA ILE A 3 -44.65 15.22 0.27
C ILE A 3 -43.27 15.34 0.95
N SER A 4 -42.41 16.27 0.50
CA SER A 4 -41.10 16.54 1.11
C SER A 4 -41.16 17.26 2.46
N GLU A 5 -42.21 18.04 2.75
CA GLU A 5 -42.33 18.83 3.99
C GLU A 5 -42.74 17.94 5.19
N VAL A 6 -43.43 16.83 4.94
CA VAL A 6 -43.95 15.87 5.96
C VAL A 6 -43.11 14.57 5.99
N ASN A 7 -41.83 14.67 5.63
CA ASN A 7 -40.91 13.54 5.58
C ASN A 7 -40.62 13.02 7.01
N PRO A 8 -40.57 11.69 7.24
CA PRO A 8 -40.15 11.08 8.52
C PRO A 8 -38.82 11.60 9.08
N GLY A 9 -37.89 12.05 8.23
CA GLY A 9 -36.63 12.67 8.63
C GLY A 9 -36.77 14.02 9.35
N ASN A 10 -37.92 14.68 9.25
CA ASN A 10 -38.24 15.94 9.94
C ASN A 10 -39.05 15.72 11.23
N GLY A 11 -39.09 14.49 11.77
CA GLY A 11 -39.96 14.11 12.90
C GLY A 11 -39.86 15.04 14.11
N ALA A 12 -38.65 15.40 14.54
CA ALA A 12 -38.45 16.31 15.68
C ALA A 12 -38.95 17.75 15.39
N PHE A 13 -38.79 18.23 14.17
CA PHE A 13 -39.30 19.54 13.74
C PHE A 13 -40.82 19.55 13.69
N LEU A 14 -41.44 18.50 13.14
CA LEU A 14 -42.90 18.35 13.07
C LEU A 14 -43.53 18.21 14.46
N GLU A 15 -42.87 17.50 15.38
CA GLU A 15 -43.31 17.31 16.77
C GLU A 15 -43.23 18.62 17.56
N GLN A 16 -42.16 19.40 17.37
CA GLN A 16 -42.04 20.73 17.96
C GLN A 16 -43.09 21.72 17.38
N LEU A 17 -43.32 21.66 16.07
CA LEU A 17 -44.35 22.48 15.40
C LEU A 17 -45.76 22.13 15.90
N TYR A 18 -46.02 20.83 16.11
CA TYR A 18 -47.31 20.34 16.62
C TYR A 18 -47.52 20.69 18.10
N THR A 19 -46.46 20.61 18.93
CA THR A 19 -46.51 21.05 20.34
C THR A 19 -46.83 22.55 20.41
N THR A 20 -46.17 23.34 19.57
CA THR A 20 -46.41 24.79 19.46
C THR A 20 -47.85 25.10 18.99
N PHE A 21 -48.39 24.28 18.07
CA PHE A 21 -49.79 24.36 17.65
C PHE A 21 -50.78 24.05 18.79
N GLN A 22 -50.50 23.04 19.63
CA GLN A 22 -51.35 22.70 20.77
C GLN A 22 -51.38 23.78 21.85
N GLU A 23 -50.27 24.50 22.04
CA GLU A 23 -50.18 25.60 23.01
C GLU A 23 -50.83 26.90 22.49
N ASN A 24 -50.54 27.29 21.25
CA ASN A 24 -51.17 28.45 20.62
C ASN A 24 -51.25 28.29 19.09
N PRO A 25 -52.41 27.89 18.53
CA PRO A 25 -52.56 27.70 17.10
C PRO A 25 -52.22 28.93 16.25
N ALA A 26 -52.39 30.14 16.80
CA ALA A 26 -52.11 31.40 16.09
C ALA A 26 -50.61 31.66 15.88
N SER A 27 -49.75 30.98 16.64
CA SER A 27 -48.29 31.14 16.61
C SER A 27 -47.59 30.40 15.47
N ILE A 28 -48.28 29.48 14.80
CA ILE A 28 -47.77 28.79 13.61
C ILE A 28 -48.47 29.28 12.34
N SER A 29 -47.87 29.01 11.18
CA SER A 29 -48.41 29.48 9.89
C SER A 29 -49.80 28.88 9.60
N PRO A 30 -50.68 29.60 8.88
CA PRO A 30 -52.03 29.11 8.55
C PRO A 30 -52.02 27.74 7.88
N ARG A 31 -51.04 27.49 7.01
CA ARG A 31 -50.87 26.23 6.27
C ARG A 31 -50.61 25.01 7.17
N TRP A 32 -49.83 25.18 8.24
CA TRP A 32 -49.60 24.11 9.24
C TRP A 32 -50.77 23.99 10.22
N ARG A 33 -51.40 25.12 10.56
CA ARG A 33 -52.58 25.17 11.43
C ARG A 33 -53.76 24.40 10.84
N ASP A 34 -54.02 24.57 9.54
CA ASP A 34 -55.13 23.88 8.86
C ASP A 34 -54.85 22.38 8.70
N TYR A 35 -53.59 22.00 8.46
CA TYR A 35 -53.17 20.60 8.43
C TYR A 35 -53.35 19.91 9.78
N PHE A 36 -52.89 20.52 10.88
CA PHE A 36 -53.06 19.94 12.22
C PHE A 36 -54.52 19.93 12.67
N ARG A 37 -55.34 20.93 12.29
CA ARG A 37 -56.80 20.88 12.51
C ARG A 37 -57.48 19.75 11.76
N SER A 38 -57.07 19.48 10.51
CA SER A 38 -57.64 18.38 9.72
C SER A 38 -57.31 17.00 10.30
N LEU A 39 -56.18 16.86 10.98
CA LEU A 39 -55.83 15.64 11.73
C LEU A 39 -56.68 15.50 12.99
N ASP A 40 -56.90 16.59 13.73
CA ASP A 40 -57.71 16.62 14.95
C ASP A 40 -59.22 16.37 14.65
N GLU A 41 -59.72 16.84 13.51
CA GLU A 41 -61.08 16.53 13.02
C GLU A 41 -61.23 15.07 12.58
N SER A 42 -60.19 14.50 11.95
CA SER A 42 -60.17 13.07 11.60
C SER A 42 -60.13 12.15 12.83
N GLN A 43 -59.51 12.60 13.93
CA GLN A 43 -59.51 11.91 15.23
C GLN A 43 -60.85 12.07 15.97
N ARG A 44 -61.51 13.23 15.88
CA ARG A 44 -62.82 13.46 16.52
C ARG A 44 -63.99 12.70 15.89
N LEU A 45 -63.89 12.32 14.61
CA LEU A 45 -64.89 11.48 13.95
C LEU A 45 -64.74 9.98 14.30
N LEU A 46 -63.63 9.58 14.94
CA LEU A 46 -63.37 8.20 15.36
C LEU A 46 -63.69 7.95 16.85
N ASP A 47 -63.63 8.98 17.71
CA ASP A 47 -63.86 8.83 19.16
C ASP A 47 -65.12 9.56 19.65
N GLY A 48 -66.27 8.93 19.44
CA GLY A 48 -67.48 9.19 20.22
C GLY A 48 -67.48 8.36 21.50
N GLY A 49 -66.83 8.82 22.58
CA GLY A 49 -67.07 8.29 23.92
C GLY A 49 -65.91 8.29 24.91
N ALA A 50 -65.99 9.21 25.88
CA ALA A 50 -65.43 9.17 27.24
C ALA A 50 -63.89 9.24 27.44
N LYS A 51 -63.49 10.29 28.19
CA LYS A 51 -62.30 10.43 29.06
C LYS A 51 -61.02 9.71 28.63
N GLU A 52 -59.95 10.45 28.33
CA GLU A 52 -58.62 10.11 28.87
C GLU A 52 -57.54 11.19 28.72
N ARG A 53 -56.83 11.43 29.82
CA ARG A 53 -55.57 12.17 29.93
C ARG A 53 -54.37 11.21 29.77
N SER A 54 -54.53 10.06 29.10
CA SER A 54 -53.59 8.91 29.14
C SER A 54 -52.80 8.63 27.85
N SER A 55 -53.21 9.14 26.67
CA SER A 55 -52.70 8.63 25.39
C SER A 55 -51.26 9.03 25.03
N ALA A 56 -50.66 10.01 25.72
CA ALA A 56 -49.28 10.44 25.46
C ALA A 56 -48.21 9.51 26.08
N GLN A 57 -48.56 8.74 27.12
CA GLN A 57 -47.58 7.95 27.88
C GLN A 57 -47.12 6.68 27.13
N PRO A 58 -48.00 5.89 26.47
CA PRO A 58 -47.59 4.75 25.66
C PRO A 58 -46.73 5.14 24.46
N VAL A 59 -47.05 6.27 23.79
CA VAL A 59 -46.28 6.79 22.64
C VAL A 59 -44.87 7.23 23.07
N LYS A 60 -44.75 7.90 24.23
CA LYS A 60 -43.44 8.29 24.79
C LYS A 60 -42.58 7.09 25.14
N LYS A 61 -43.14 6.05 25.77
CA LYS A 61 -42.41 4.80 26.05
C LYS A 61 -41.99 4.09 24.76
N GLN A 62 -42.87 4.02 23.76
CA GLN A 62 -42.52 3.44 22.46
C GLN A 62 -41.34 4.16 21.78
N ALA A 63 -41.33 5.50 21.79
CA ALA A 63 -40.20 6.28 21.29
C ALA A 63 -38.92 6.06 22.11
N ALA A 64 -39.03 5.90 23.43
CA ALA A 64 -37.91 5.52 24.29
C ALA A 64 -37.31 4.16 23.89
N VAL A 65 -38.14 3.14 23.64
CA VAL A 65 -37.68 1.82 23.18
C VAL A 65 -36.99 1.89 21.82
N SER A 66 -37.54 2.64 20.86
CA SER A 66 -36.88 2.82 19.55
C SER A 66 -35.53 3.52 19.66
N ARG A 67 -35.39 4.53 20.54
CA ARG A 67 -34.11 5.19 20.82
C ARG A 67 -33.12 4.24 21.49
N LEU A 68 -33.59 3.38 22.40
CA LEU A 68 -32.76 2.39 23.09
C LEU A 68 -32.20 1.33 22.13
N ILE A 69 -33.01 0.83 21.18
CA ILE A 69 -32.54 -0.06 20.10
C ILE A 69 -31.46 0.65 19.28
N SER A 70 -31.70 1.90 18.89
CA SER A 70 -30.72 2.70 18.16
C SER A 70 -29.43 2.89 18.97
N ALA A 71 -29.52 3.16 20.26
CA ALA A 71 -28.35 3.34 21.12
C ALA A 71 -27.45 2.09 21.16
N HIS A 72 -28.04 0.89 21.22
CA HIS A 72 -27.28 -0.36 21.14
C HIS A 72 -26.58 -0.53 19.79
N ARG A 73 -27.20 -0.15 18.67
CA ARG A 73 -26.56 -0.15 17.35
C ARG A 73 -25.35 0.79 17.26
N PHE A 74 -25.44 1.96 17.90
CA PHE A 74 -24.38 2.97 17.87
C PHE A 74 -23.26 2.69 18.87
N ARG A 75 -23.56 2.14 20.04
CA ARG A 75 -22.66 2.14 21.20
C ARG A 75 -22.61 0.83 21.97
N GLY A 76 -23.36 -0.20 21.57
CA GLY A 76 -23.34 -1.51 22.22
C GLY A 76 -21.93 -2.12 22.30
N HIS A 77 -21.12 -1.90 21.25
CA HIS A 77 -19.72 -2.32 21.18
C HIS A 77 -18.88 -1.86 22.40
N ARG A 78 -19.22 -0.74 23.05
CA ARG A 78 -18.49 -0.21 24.21
C ARG A 78 -18.64 -1.05 25.48
N ILE A 79 -19.68 -1.87 25.56
CA ILE A 79 -19.93 -2.78 26.69
C ILE A 79 -19.94 -4.24 26.26
N ALA A 80 -19.51 -4.53 25.03
CA ALA A 80 -19.38 -5.87 24.52
C ALA A 80 -18.31 -6.67 25.29
N HIS A 81 -18.50 -7.98 25.37
CA HIS A 81 -17.63 -8.92 26.07
C HIS A 81 -16.43 -9.31 25.16
N LEU A 82 -15.61 -8.31 24.82
CA LEU A 82 -14.52 -8.42 23.86
C LEU A 82 -13.21 -8.90 24.47
N ASP A 83 -12.87 -8.40 25.66
CA ASP A 83 -11.57 -8.67 26.30
C ASP A 83 -11.58 -10.05 27.01
N PRO A 84 -10.81 -11.04 26.52
CA PRO A 84 -10.72 -12.35 27.15
C PRO A 84 -10.14 -12.29 28.57
N LEU A 85 -9.31 -11.30 28.89
CA LEU A 85 -8.67 -11.15 30.21
C LEU A 85 -9.51 -10.34 31.19
N SER A 86 -10.52 -9.60 30.70
CA SER A 86 -11.35 -8.68 31.49
C SER A 86 -10.50 -7.77 32.39
N LEU A 87 -9.44 -7.17 31.85
CA LEU A 87 -8.43 -6.38 32.58
C LEU A 87 -8.99 -5.08 33.12
N HIS A 88 -9.88 -4.43 32.36
CA HIS A 88 -10.41 -3.13 32.70
C HIS A 88 -11.82 -3.22 33.27
N GLU A 89 -12.12 -2.37 34.24
CA GLU A 89 -13.49 -2.18 34.71
C GLU A 89 -14.36 -1.66 33.56
N ARG A 90 -15.55 -2.24 33.42
CA ARG A 90 -16.49 -1.83 32.38
C ARG A 90 -16.87 -0.37 32.59
N THR A 91 -16.61 0.45 31.58
CA THR A 91 -17.05 1.85 31.62
C THR A 91 -18.57 1.89 31.69
N ARG A 92 -19.13 2.65 32.63
CA ARG A 92 -20.58 2.84 32.72
C ARG A 92 -21.09 3.41 31.39
N ALA A 93 -22.17 2.83 30.85
CA ALA A 93 -22.84 3.30 29.64
C ALA A 93 -24.27 3.76 29.98
N PRO A 94 -24.44 4.97 30.56
CA PRO A 94 -25.77 5.49 30.91
C PRO A 94 -26.72 5.54 29.71
N ASP A 95 -26.18 5.76 28.52
CA ASP A 95 -26.88 5.77 27.24
C ASP A 95 -27.43 4.41 26.79
N LEU A 96 -27.08 3.31 27.46
CA LEU A 96 -27.64 1.98 27.24
C LEU A 96 -28.55 1.51 28.39
N ASP A 97 -28.71 2.33 29.43
CA ASP A 97 -29.56 2.07 30.58
C ASP A 97 -31.01 2.51 30.31
N ILE A 98 -31.99 1.66 30.61
CA ILE A 98 -33.42 1.96 30.46
C ILE A 98 -33.84 3.20 31.25
N ALA A 99 -33.22 3.43 32.42
CA ALA A 99 -33.54 4.56 33.29
C ALA A 99 -33.28 5.91 32.59
N SER A 100 -32.24 5.98 31.76
CA SER A 100 -31.89 7.19 30.99
C SER A 100 -32.93 7.56 29.93
N TYR A 101 -33.84 6.64 29.59
CA TYR A 101 -34.93 6.87 28.65
C TYR A 101 -36.29 7.03 29.33
N GLY A 102 -36.33 7.10 30.66
CA GLY A 102 -37.58 7.19 31.43
C GLY A 102 -38.37 5.88 31.50
N LEU A 103 -37.71 4.75 31.25
CA LEU A 103 -38.25 3.40 31.42
C LEU A 103 -37.81 2.84 32.79
N ALA A 104 -38.64 2.02 33.39
CA ALA A 104 -38.42 1.40 34.70
C ALA A 104 -38.53 -0.12 34.61
N GLU A 105 -38.11 -0.84 35.66
CA GLU A 105 -38.17 -2.32 35.70
C GLU A 105 -39.58 -2.87 35.43
N LYS A 106 -40.62 -2.18 35.89
CA LYS A 106 -42.02 -2.57 35.63
C LYS A 106 -42.39 -2.56 34.14
N ASP A 107 -41.64 -1.83 33.31
CA ASP A 107 -41.88 -1.73 31.87
C ASP A 107 -41.24 -2.90 31.12
N LEU A 108 -40.42 -3.74 31.77
CA LEU A 108 -39.72 -4.87 31.14
C LEU A 108 -40.68 -5.89 30.52
N ASP A 109 -41.84 -6.10 31.15
CA ASP A 109 -42.82 -7.07 30.70
C ASP A 109 -43.94 -6.41 29.85
N GLU A 110 -43.84 -5.11 29.57
CA GLU A 110 -44.70 -4.41 28.60
C GLU A 110 -44.25 -4.71 27.16
N VAL A 111 -45.22 -4.85 26.25
CA VAL A 111 -44.99 -5.15 24.83
C VAL A 111 -44.83 -3.86 24.01
N PHE A 112 -43.79 -3.81 23.19
CA PHE A 112 -43.48 -2.70 22.30
C PHE A 112 -43.27 -3.16 20.86
N HIS A 113 -43.44 -2.23 19.92
CA HIS A 113 -43.01 -2.45 18.54
C HIS A 113 -41.48 -2.44 18.44
N THR A 114 -40.93 -3.42 17.73
CA THR A 114 -39.49 -3.60 17.51
C THR A 114 -38.98 -2.74 16.34
N GLY A 115 -39.89 -2.16 15.55
CA GLY A 115 -39.60 -1.20 14.49
C GLY A 115 -38.76 -1.81 13.37
N THR A 116 -37.49 -1.42 13.30
CA THR A 116 -36.54 -1.88 12.26
C THR A 116 -35.60 -2.97 12.75
N LEU A 117 -35.83 -3.52 13.95
CA LEU A 117 -35.09 -4.67 14.45
C LEU A 117 -35.51 -5.93 13.68
N VAL A 118 -34.55 -6.70 13.16
CA VAL A 118 -34.87 -7.97 12.49
C VAL A 118 -35.34 -8.99 13.52
N GLY A 119 -36.62 -9.37 13.45
CA GLY A 119 -37.26 -10.24 14.44
C GLY A 119 -38.79 -10.11 14.42
N PRO A 120 -39.48 -10.55 15.49
CA PRO A 120 -40.93 -10.35 15.61
C PRO A 120 -41.28 -8.85 15.61
N SER A 121 -42.43 -8.47 15.04
CA SER A 121 -42.86 -7.06 14.90
C SER A 121 -43.16 -6.38 16.24
N GLN A 122 -43.41 -7.18 17.28
CA GLN A 122 -43.61 -6.77 18.66
C GLN A 122 -42.94 -7.79 19.59
N ALA A 123 -42.43 -7.30 20.72
CA ALA A 123 -41.85 -8.12 21.77
C ALA A 123 -41.89 -7.35 23.10
N THR A 124 -41.77 -8.05 24.23
CA THR A 124 -41.61 -7.39 25.53
C THR A 124 -40.31 -6.57 25.55
N LEU A 125 -40.25 -5.50 26.36
CA LEU A 125 -38.99 -4.73 26.50
C LEU A 125 -37.83 -5.62 26.95
N ARG A 126 -38.08 -6.63 27.79
CA ARG A 126 -37.11 -7.66 28.19
C ARG A 126 -36.55 -8.41 26.99
N GLU A 127 -37.42 -8.98 26.15
CA GLU A 127 -37.00 -9.71 24.95
C GLU A 127 -36.26 -8.80 23.96
N ILE A 128 -36.68 -7.54 23.82
CA ILE A 128 -35.99 -6.54 22.98
C ILE A 128 -34.58 -6.32 23.51
N LEU A 129 -34.43 -6.06 24.82
CA LEU A 129 -33.15 -5.84 25.47
C LEU A 129 -32.23 -7.05 25.35
N ASP A 130 -32.74 -8.25 25.62
CA ASP A 130 -31.99 -9.50 25.51
C ASP A 130 -31.50 -9.71 24.07
N THR A 131 -32.34 -9.39 23.08
CA THR A 131 -31.99 -9.45 21.65
C THR A 131 -30.88 -8.45 21.29
N VAL A 132 -31.06 -7.16 21.58
CA VAL A 132 -30.07 -6.15 21.19
C VAL A 132 -28.76 -6.27 21.97
N ARG A 133 -28.80 -6.72 23.24
CA ARG A 133 -27.60 -7.01 24.03
C ARG A 133 -26.89 -8.25 23.51
N GLY A 134 -27.62 -9.31 23.15
CA GLY A 134 -27.03 -10.50 22.53
C GLY A 134 -26.32 -10.19 21.21
N ILE A 135 -26.87 -9.29 20.40
CA ILE A 135 -26.32 -8.90 19.09
C ILE A 135 -25.13 -7.94 19.22
N TYR A 136 -25.27 -6.87 20.00
CA TYR A 136 -24.32 -5.75 19.99
C TYR A 136 -23.42 -5.67 21.22
N CYS A 137 -23.68 -6.47 22.26
CA CYS A 137 -22.95 -6.47 23.52
C CYS A 137 -22.44 -7.88 23.91
N GLY A 138 -22.53 -8.87 23.01
CA GLY A 138 -21.99 -10.22 23.22
C GLY A 138 -20.48 -10.28 22.99
N HIS A 139 -20.00 -11.38 22.39
CA HIS A 139 -18.60 -11.52 21.97
C HIS A 139 -18.26 -10.74 20.69
N ILE A 140 -19.22 -10.00 20.14
CA ILE A 140 -19.09 -9.17 18.95
C ILE A 140 -19.49 -7.74 19.32
N GLY A 141 -18.62 -6.79 18.97
CA GLY A 141 -18.88 -5.36 19.01
C GLY A 141 -18.84 -4.80 17.58
N ALA A 142 -19.97 -4.34 17.07
CA ALA A 142 -20.07 -3.83 15.70
C ALA A 142 -20.07 -2.29 15.68
N GLU A 143 -19.15 -1.72 14.90
CA GLU A 143 -18.93 -0.30 14.72
C GLU A 143 -19.15 0.05 13.24
N TYR A 144 -20.38 0.45 12.89
CA TYR A 144 -20.78 0.71 11.49
C TYR A 144 -21.71 1.92 11.32
N MET A 145 -22.28 2.45 12.40
CA MET A 145 -23.29 3.51 12.30
C MET A 145 -22.74 4.88 11.85
N TYR A 146 -21.41 5.08 11.91
CA TYR A 146 -20.73 6.27 11.35
C TYR A 146 -20.63 6.25 9.82
N ILE A 147 -20.82 5.09 9.19
CA ILE A 147 -20.83 4.99 7.72
C ILE A 147 -21.96 5.88 7.20
N THR A 148 -21.70 6.68 6.17
CA THR A 148 -22.71 7.60 5.63
C THR A 148 -23.80 6.88 4.85
N SER A 149 -23.43 5.89 4.04
CA SER A 149 -24.32 5.07 3.20
C SER A 149 -25.42 4.35 3.99
N PRO A 150 -26.71 4.64 3.73
CA PRO A 150 -27.82 3.93 4.35
C PRO A 150 -27.92 2.46 3.90
N GLU A 151 -27.50 2.13 2.68
CA GLU A 151 -27.50 0.77 2.15
C GLU A 151 -26.52 -0.12 2.91
N GLU A 152 -25.28 0.36 3.10
CA GLU A 152 -24.24 -0.35 3.87
C GLU A 152 -24.72 -0.59 5.32
N LYS A 153 -25.24 0.44 5.98
CA LYS A 153 -25.79 0.33 7.35
C LYS A 153 -26.93 -0.67 7.44
N LYS A 154 -27.87 -0.63 6.49
CA LYS A 154 -28.99 -1.59 6.43
C LYS A 154 -28.47 -3.01 6.22
N TRP A 155 -27.53 -3.20 5.31
CA TRP A 155 -26.98 -4.51 4.95
C TRP A 155 -26.25 -5.19 6.12
N ILE A 156 -25.43 -4.42 6.86
CA ILE A 156 -24.69 -4.90 8.04
C ILE A 156 -25.68 -5.27 9.14
N ARG A 157 -26.63 -4.35 9.43
CA ARG A 157 -27.68 -4.56 10.41
C ARG A 157 -28.45 -5.85 10.14
N GLU A 158 -28.92 -6.07 8.91
CA GLU A 158 -29.73 -7.24 8.57
C GLU A 158 -28.98 -8.55 8.84
N ARG A 159 -27.68 -8.61 8.58
CA ARG A 159 -26.87 -9.82 8.80
C ARG A 159 -26.57 -10.07 10.28
N LEU A 160 -26.18 -9.03 11.02
CA LEU A 160 -25.95 -9.12 12.46
C LEU A 160 -27.23 -9.52 13.22
N GLU A 161 -28.35 -8.85 12.91
CA GLU A 161 -29.61 -9.05 13.63
C GLU A 161 -30.30 -10.37 13.23
N SER A 162 -30.17 -10.83 11.98
CA SER A 162 -30.69 -12.14 11.57
C SER A 162 -29.98 -13.30 12.28
N ALA A 163 -28.67 -13.18 12.52
CA ALA A 163 -27.90 -14.16 13.28
C ALA A 163 -28.14 -14.09 14.79
N ARG A 164 -28.81 -13.02 15.29
CA ARG A 164 -29.06 -12.78 16.73
C ARG A 164 -27.82 -12.93 17.63
N GLY A 165 -26.63 -12.63 17.08
CA GLY A 165 -25.35 -12.80 17.79
C GLY A 165 -24.93 -14.25 18.04
N LYS A 166 -25.62 -15.24 17.47
CA LYS A 166 -25.32 -16.68 17.63
C LYS A 166 -25.21 -17.34 16.25
N PRO A 167 -24.01 -17.48 15.69
CA PRO A 167 -23.85 -18.23 14.44
C PRO A 167 -24.14 -19.72 14.67
N ASP A 168 -24.92 -20.32 13.77
CA ASP A 168 -25.25 -21.74 13.82
C ASP A 168 -24.31 -22.50 12.88
N PHE A 169 -23.32 -23.18 13.46
CA PHE A 169 -22.38 -24.05 12.73
C PHE A 169 -22.74 -25.51 12.94
N SER A 170 -22.64 -26.31 11.87
CA SER A 170 -22.86 -27.75 11.98
C SER A 170 -21.81 -28.40 12.89
N PRO A 171 -22.13 -29.53 13.54
CA PRO A 171 -21.18 -30.26 14.38
C PRO A 171 -19.85 -30.57 13.67
N GLU A 172 -19.89 -30.87 12.37
CA GLU A 172 -18.70 -31.12 11.56
C GLU A 172 -17.84 -29.87 11.42
N LYS A 173 -18.46 -28.70 11.18
CA LYS A 173 -17.72 -27.44 11.11
C LYS A 173 -17.16 -27.06 12.46
N LYS A 174 -17.88 -27.33 13.55
CA LYS A 174 -17.38 -27.10 14.91
C LYS A 174 -16.15 -27.96 15.22
N ARG A 175 -16.12 -29.22 14.78
CA ARG A 175 -14.94 -30.10 14.88
C ARG A 175 -13.77 -29.58 14.03
N ASP A 176 -14.01 -29.16 12.79
CA ASP A 176 -12.97 -28.57 11.92
C ASP A 176 -12.35 -27.29 12.54
N ILE A 177 -13.15 -26.44 13.18
CA ILE A 177 -12.64 -25.28 13.95
C ILE A 177 -11.70 -25.76 15.07
N PHE A 178 -12.09 -26.81 15.80
CA PHE A 178 -11.29 -27.34 16.90
C PHE A 178 -9.96 -27.96 16.43
N GLU A 179 -9.97 -28.65 15.29
CA GLU A 179 -8.75 -29.18 14.65
C GLU A 179 -7.76 -28.05 14.33
N TRP A 180 -8.23 -26.93 13.75
CA TRP A 180 -7.36 -25.78 13.45
C TRP A 180 -6.85 -25.05 14.69
N LEU A 181 -7.66 -24.92 15.74
CA LEU A 181 -7.21 -24.38 17.02
C LEU A 181 -6.16 -25.29 17.67
N THR A 182 -6.34 -26.60 17.55
CA THR A 182 -5.37 -27.59 18.04
C THR A 182 -4.06 -27.47 17.25
N ALA A 183 -4.13 -27.40 15.92
CA ALA A 183 -2.96 -27.18 15.08
C ALA A 183 -2.22 -25.88 15.43
N ALA A 184 -2.96 -24.79 15.67
CA ALA A 184 -2.40 -23.51 16.07
C ALA A 184 -1.67 -23.59 17.43
N ASN A 185 -2.30 -24.17 18.45
CA ASN A 185 -1.73 -24.28 19.79
C ASN A 185 -0.57 -25.26 19.87
N GLU A 186 -0.77 -26.50 19.41
CA GLU A 186 0.21 -27.58 19.57
C GLU A 186 1.48 -27.33 18.77
N PHE A 187 1.41 -26.63 17.65
CA PHE A 187 2.58 -26.17 16.91
C PHE A 187 3.49 -25.27 17.76
N GLU A 188 2.90 -24.29 18.43
CA GLU A 188 3.64 -23.35 19.26
C GLU A 188 4.22 -24.04 20.50
N VAL A 189 3.44 -24.92 21.14
CA VAL A 189 3.90 -25.73 22.27
C VAL A 189 5.05 -26.65 21.86
N TYR A 190 4.97 -27.27 20.67
CA TYR A 190 6.03 -28.11 20.12
C TYR A 190 7.31 -27.29 19.91
N LEU A 191 7.22 -26.13 19.25
CA LEU A 191 8.37 -25.25 19.04
C LEU A 191 8.97 -24.75 20.36
N HIS A 192 8.13 -24.40 21.34
CA HIS A 192 8.57 -23.93 22.65
C HIS A 192 9.39 -25.00 23.39
N ARG A 193 8.95 -26.26 23.33
CA ARG A 193 9.65 -27.39 23.96
C ARG A 193 10.94 -27.75 23.22
N LYS A 194 10.91 -27.76 21.88
CA LYS A 194 12.04 -28.23 21.06
C LYS A 194 13.15 -27.18 20.90
N TYR A 195 12.79 -25.90 20.78
CA TYR A 195 13.73 -24.80 20.48
C TYR A 195 13.70 -23.73 21.58
N VAL A 196 14.06 -24.14 22.80
CA VAL A 196 14.05 -23.29 24.00
C VAL A 196 14.89 -22.02 23.79
N GLY A 197 14.30 -20.86 24.12
CA GLY A 197 14.95 -19.55 24.03
C GLY A 197 15.10 -18.98 22.62
N GLN A 198 14.68 -19.69 21.56
CA GLN A 198 14.66 -19.13 20.22
C GLN A 198 13.43 -18.26 19.98
N LYS A 199 13.66 -17.08 19.41
CA LYS A 199 12.59 -16.15 19.02
C LYS A 199 11.75 -16.74 17.90
N ARG A 200 10.45 -16.85 18.13
CA ARG A 200 9.46 -17.32 17.13
C ARG A 200 8.25 -16.40 16.99
N PHE A 201 8.02 -15.51 17.96
CA PHE A 201 6.87 -14.60 18.01
C PHE A 201 5.53 -15.34 18.02
N SER A 202 5.38 -16.19 19.04
CA SER A 202 4.28 -17.12 19.25
C SER A 202 2.89 -16.51 19.04
N LEU A 203 2.01 -17.29 18.42
CA LEU A 203 0.59 -16.99 18.29
C LEU A 203 -0.23 -17.34 19.55
N GLU A 204 0.35 -17.98 20.57
CA GLU A 204 -0.38 -18.41 21.78
C GLU A 204 -1.15 -17.25 22.45
N GLY A 205 -2.46 -17.45 22.64
CA GLY A 205 -3.44 -16.45 23.05
C GLY A 205 -4.22 -15.79 21.90
N GLY A 206 -3.78 -15.94 20.64
CA GLY A 206 -4.43 -15.47 19.42
C GLY A 206 -4.65 -16.57 18.37
N GLU A 207 -4.80 -17.83 18.82
CA GLU A 207 -4.87 -19.03 17.99
C GLU A 207 -5.99 -19.00 16.94
N SER A 208 -7.09 -18.28 17.23
CA SER A 208 -8.24 -18.09 16.34
C SER A 208 -7.90 -17.45 14.99
N LEU A 209 -6.70 -16.88 14.82
CA LEU A 209 -6.21 -16.41 13.52
C LEU A 209 -6.15 -17.54 12.48
N ILE A 210 -5.77 -18.76 12.87
CA ILE A 210 -5.63 -19.89 11.93
C ILE A 210 -6.96 -20.33 11.35
N PRO A 211 -8.01 -20.67 12.15
CA PRO A 211 -9.32 -20.98 11.60
C PRO A 211 -9.96 -19.77 10.90
N LEU A 212 -9.65 -18.53 11.31
CA LEU A 212 -10.07 -17.32 10.59
C LEU A 212 -9.54 -17.31 9.15
N LEU A 213 -8.23 -17.50 8.96
CA LEU A 213 -7.60 -17.48 7.63
C LEU A 213 -8.05 -18.65 6.76
N ASP A 214 -8.15 -19.87 7.33
CA ASP A 214 -8.69 -21.03 6.59
C ASP A 214 -10.11 -20.72 6.09
N GLU A 215 -10.99 -20.22 6.97
CA GLU A 215 -12.37 -19.89 6.59
C GLU A 215 -12.43 -18.82 5.49
N LEU A 216 -11.62 -17.76 5.61
CA LEU A 216 -11.57 -16.69 4.61
C LEU A 216 -11.16 -17.22 3.23
N ILE A 217 -10.08 -18.01 3.17
CA ILE A 217 -9.54 -18.58 1.93
C ILE A 217 -10.55 -19.57 1.32
N GLN A 218 -11.10 -20.47 2.14
CA GLN A 218 -12.05 -21.50 1.71
C GLN A 218 -13.35 -20.89 1.20
N VAL A 219 -13.92 -19.91 1.91
CA VAL A 219 -15.17 -19.24 1.49
C VAL A 219 -14.93 -18.39 0.24
N PHE A 220 -13.83 -17.65 0.16
CA PHE A 220 -13.53 -16.85 -1.03
C PHE A 220 -13.40 -17.72 -2.29
N GLY A 221 -12.67 -18.83 -2.21
CA GLY A 221 -12.55 -19.76 -3.34
C GLY A 221 -13.85 -20.52 -3.64
N ALA A 222 -14.54 -21.05 -2.63
CA ALA A 222 -15.69 -21.92 -2.84
C ALA A 222 -16.99 -21.18 -3.18
N LYS A 223 -17.28 -20.06 -2.49
CA LYS A 223 -18.52 -19.29 -2.66
C LYS A 223 -18.38 -18.23 -3.73
N TRP A 224 -17.26 -17.52 -3.77
CA TRP A 224 -17.06 -16.34 -4.62
C TRP A 224 -16.25 -16.62 -5.90
N ASP A 225 -15.84 -17.87 -6.12
CA ASP A 225 -14.94 -18.24 -7.23
C ASP A 225 -13.64 -17.44 -7.28
N GLY A 226 -13.17 -17.01 -6.11
CA GLY A 226 -11.90 -16.32 -5.93
C GLY A 226 -10.73 -17.15 -6.43
N ARG A 227 -9.75 -16.47 -7.05
CA ARG A 227 -8.59 -17.11 -7.69
C ARG A 227 -7.32 -16.96 -6.89
N GLU A 228 -7.15 -15.84 -6.20
CA GLU A 228 -5.91 -15.52 -5.51
C GLU A 228 -6.12 -14.69 -4.24
N VAL A 229 -5.41 -15.04 -3.16
CA VAL A 229 -5.34 -14.24 -1.93
C VAL A 229 -3.89 -13.82 -1.71
N ALA A 230 -3.66 -12.52 -1.59
CA ALA A 230 -2.36 -11.96 -1.26
C ALA A 230 -2.37 -11.42 0.17
N ILE A 231 -1.45 -11.92 1.00
CA ILE A 231 -1.39 -11.64 2.43
C ILE A 231 -0.15 -10.80 2.76
N GLY A 232 -0.35 -9.69 3.45
CA GLY A 232 0.68 -8.95 4.18
C GLY A 232 0.53 -9.20 5.67
N MET A 233 1.62 -9.53 6.36
CA MET A 233 1.57 -9.69 7.82
C MET A 233 2.91 -9.39 8.49
N ALA A 234 2.85 -9.00 9.76
CA ALA A 234 4.01 -8.85 10.63
C ALA A 234 4.58 -10.21 11.12
N HIS A 235 5.30 -10.21 12.24
CA HIS A 235 5.95 -11.39 12.80
C HIS A 235 5.01 -12.31 13.60
N ARG A 236 3.95 -11.77 14.23
CA ARG A 236 3.11 -12.48 15.20
C ARG A 236 2.38 -13.66 14.55
N GLY A 237 2.69 -14.88 15.00
CA GLY A 237 2.11 -16.11 14.46
C GLY A 237 2.48 -16.44 13.02
N ARG A 238 3.47 -15.77 12.42
CA ARG A 238 3.82 -15.97 11.01
C ARG A 238 4.26 -17.40 10.71
N LEU A 239 5.05 -18.01 11.59
CA LEU A 239 5.48 -19.40 11.41
C LEU A 239 4.30 -20.37 11.46
N ASN A 240 3.31 -20.06 12.30
CA ASN A 240 2.07 -20.81 12.40
C ASN A 240 1.27 -20.73 11.09
N VAL A 241 1.11 -19.52 10.55
CA VAL A 241 0.48 -19.29 9.24
C VAL A 241 1.23 -20.03 8.12
N LEU A 242 2.56 -19.96 8.09
CA LEU A 242 3.37 -20.66 7.09
C LEU A 242 3.15 -22.18 7.09
N VAL A 243 3.08 -22.81 8.27
CA VAL A 243 2.93 -24.27 8.38
C VAL A 243 1.48 -24.71 8.22
N ASN A 244 0.56 -24.08 8.95
CA ASN A 244 -0.83 -24.53 9.07
C ASN A 244 -1.74 -23.99 7.96
N VAL A 245 -1.43 -22.84 7.36
CA VAL A 245 -2.21 -22.28 6.24
C VAL A 245 -1.53 -22.55 4.90
N PHE A 246 -0.25 -22.19 4.77
CA PHE A 246 0.48 -22.30 3.50
C PHE A 246 1.07 -23.69 3.24
N GLY A 247 1.15 -24.56 4.26
CA GLY A 247 1.68 -25.91 4.08
C GLY A 247 3.19 -25.97 3.91
N LYS A 248 3.94 -24.99 4.44
CA LYS A 248 5.40 -25.08 4.55
C LYS A 248 5.75 -26.36 5.29
N ASN A 249 6.62 -27.19 4.69
CA ASN A 249 7.02 -28.45 5.30
C ASN A 249 7.67 -28.21 6.68
N PRO A 250 7.20 -28.87 7.75
CA PRO A 250 7.78 -28.69 9.09
C PRO A 250 9.28 -28.98 9.16
N GLY A 251 9.77 -29.98 8.43
CA GLY A 251 11.20 -30.33 8.39
C GLY A 251 12.07 -29.22 7.80
N VAL A 252 11.57 -28.51 6.77
CA VAL A 252 12.26 -27.31 6.22
C VAL A 252 12.30 -26.21 7.28
N LEU A 253 11.19 -25.91 7.93
CA LEU A 253 11.16 -24.90 9.00
C LEU A 253 12.11 -25.27 10.15
N PHE A 254 12.07 -26.52 10.62
CA PHE A 254 12.93 -27.02 11.69
C PHE A 254 14.42 -26.90 11.34
N SER A 255 14.79 -27.12 10.08
CA SER A 255 16.16 -26.92 9.61
C SER A 255 16.62 -25.45 9.73
N GLU A 256 15.71 -24.49 9.53
CA GLU A 256 15.98 -23.05 9.71
C GLU A 256 16.18 -22.69 11.20
N PHE A 257 15.54 -23.41 12.13
CA PHE A 257 15.81 -23.27 13.57
C PHE A 257 17.16 -23.86 13.98
N GLU A 258 17.62 -24.89 13.28
CA GLU A 258 18.89 -25.57 13.54
C GLU A 258 20.09 -24.85 12.89
N GLY A 259 19.85 -23.74 12.17
CA GLY A 259 20.88 -23.00 11.45
C GLY A 259 21.51 -23.82 10.31
N LYS A 260 20.82 -24.87 9.85
CA LYS A 260 21.30 -25.66 8.72
C LYS A 260 21.17 -24.84 7.45
N PRO A 261 22.15 -24.91 6.54
CA PRO A 261 22.08 -24.19 5.29
C PRO A 261 20.84 -24.63 4.50
N ASN A 262 20.04 -23.67 4.05
CA ASN A 262 18.94 -23.95 3.14
C ASN A 262 19.57 -24.34 1.79
N SER A 263 19.42 -25.59 1.36
CA SER A 263 20.08 -26.13 0.16
C SER A 263 19.74 -25.37 -1.14
N ILE A 264 18.65 -24.60 -1.15
CA ILE A 264 18.23 -23.72 -2.25
C ILE A 264 18.87 -22.32 -2.15
N ALA A 265 19.10 -21.82 -0.94
CA ALA A 265 19.70 -20.50 -0.72
C ALA A 265 21.18 -20.49 -1.08
N ASP A 266 21.93 -21.55 -0.77
CA ASP A 266 23.39 -21.61 -1.04
C ASP A 266 23.75 -21.69 -2.54
N LEU A 267 22.82 -22.08 -3.41
CA LEU A 267 23.03 -22.12 -4.87
C LEU A 267 22.96 -20.72 -5.51
N THR A 268 22.50 -19.71 -4.76
CA THR A 268 22.31 -18.33 -5.21
C THR A 268 22.99 -17.38 -4.22
N ALA A 269 23.62 -16.30 -4.69
CA ALA A 269 24.29 -15.32 -3.80
C ALA A 269 23.28 -14.44 -3.01
N ILE A 270 22.27 -15.05 -2.38
CA ILE A 270 21.26 -14.38 -1.55
C ILE A 270 21.80 -14.35 -0.11
N SER A 271 21.90 -13.17 0.48
CA SER A 271 22.35 -13.00 1.88
C SER A 271 21.39 -13.62 2.90
N GLY A 272 20.14 -13.86 2.49
CA GLY A 272 19.05 -14.39 3.31
C GLY A 272 18.36 -13.31 4.14
N ASP A 273 17.36 -13.73 4.91
CA ASP A 273 16.69 -12.92 5.92
C ASP A 273 16.25 -13.84 7.07
N VAL A 274 15.82 -13.26 8.19
CA VAL A 274 15.28 -14.02 9.31
C VAL A 274 14.00 -14.76 8.91
N LYS A 275 13.81 -15.98 9.45
CA LYS A 275 12.69 -16.90 9.10
C LYS A 275 11.29 -16.28 9.13
N TYR A 276 11.07 -15.28 9.98
CA TYR A 276 9.79 -14.57 10.11
C TYR A 276 9.64 -13.35 9.16
N HIS A 277 10.51 -13.20 8.15
CA HIS A 277 10.36 -12.27 7.02
C HIS A 277 10.11 -12.97 5.68
N LEU A 278 10.31 -14.29 5.61
CA LEU A 278 10.21 -15.05 4.37
C LEU A 278 8.76 -15.13 3.90
N GLY A 279 8.53 -14.84 2.63
CA GLY A 279 7.29 -15.07 1.90
C GLY A 279 7.14 -16.54 1.50
N PHE A 280 5.94 -16.91 1.07
CA PHE A 280 5.63 -18.26 0.62
C PHE A 280 4.42 -18.22 -0.33
N ALA A 281 4.31 -19.18 -1.23
CA ALA A 281 3.16 -19.29 -2.11
C ALA A 281 2.75 -20.74 -2.28
N SER A 282 1.44 -20.98 -2.32
CA SER A 282 0.85 -22.31 -2.39
C SER A 282 -0.43 -22.31 -3.21
N GLU A 283 -0.73 -23.44 -3.85
CA GLU A 283 -2.03 -23.72 -4.45
C GLU A 283 -2.83 -24.59 -3.49
N ILE A 284 -3.89 -24.04 -2.90
CA ILE A 284 -4.69 -24.71 -1.87
C ILE A 284 -5.99 -25.24 -2.48
N SER A 285 -6.35 -26.48 -2.16
CA SER A 285 -7.64 -27.06 -2.56
C SER A 285 -8.78 -26.50 -1.70
N THR A 286 -9.90 -26.18 -2.34
CA THR A 286 -11.12 -25.73 -1.68
C THR A 286 -12.12 -26.88 -1.51
N VAL A 287 -13.08 -26.73 -0.58
CA VAL A 287 -14.10 -27.75 -0.29
C VAL A 287 -14.95 -28.20 -1.49
N ASN A 288 -15.05 -27.38 -2.56
CA ASN A 288 -15.79 -27.73 -3.78
C ASN A 288 -14.89 -28.25 -4.92
N GLY A 289 -13.63 -28.58 -4.63
CA GLY A 289 -12.66 -29.09 -5.60
C GLY A 289 -12.01 -28.03 -6.49
N ARG A 290 -12.29 -26.73 -6.29
CA ARG A 290 -11.54 -25.65 -6.92
C ARG A 290 -10.21 -25.42 -6.22
N HIS A 291 -9.34 -24.64 -6.84
CA HIS A 291 -8.05 -24.27 -6.27
C HIS A 291 -7.94 -22.75 -6.13
N ILE A 292 -7.16 -22.33 -5.14
CA ILE A 292 -6.86 -20.93 -4.88
C ILE A 292 -5.37 -20.74 -4.66
N HIS A 293 -4.80 -19.77 -5.38
CA HIS A 293 -3.42 -19.35 -5.17
C HIS A 293 -3.37 -18.48 -3.91
N VAL A 294 -2.50 -18.79 -2.97
CA VAL A 294 -2.30 -17.96 -1.79
C VAL A 294 -0.84 -17.56 -1.73
N ALA A 295 -0.57 -16.27 -1.60
CA ALA A 295 0.77 -15.71 -1.56
C ALA A 295 0.95 -14.85 -0.31
N LEU A 296 1.93 -15.21 0.53
CA LEU A 296 2.40 -14.40 1.64
C LEU A 296 3.58 -13.55 1.17
N ALA A 297 3.47 -12.23 1.31
CA ALA A 297 4.52 -11.32 0.91
C ALA A 297 5.73 -11.37 1.86
N PHE A 298 6.92 -11.14 1.31
CA PHE A 298 8.11 -10.85 2.09
C PHE A 298 8.00 -9.45 2.71
N ASN A 299 8.48 -9.27 3.94
CA ASN A 299 8.46 -7.97 4.61
C ASN A 299 9.66 -7.77 5.52
N PRO A 300 10.14 -6.53 5.71
CA PRO A 300 11.12 -6.21 6.73
C PRO A 300 10.47 -6.17 8.13
N SER A 301 11.28 -5.92 9.16
CA SER A 301 10.79 -5.72 10.54
C SER A 301 10.08 -4.37 10.75
N HIS A 302 10.19 -3.43 9.82
CA HIS A 302 9.46 -2.15 9.87
C HIS A 302 7.98 -2.48 9.70
N LEU A 303 7.19 -2.31 10.76
CA LEU A 303 5.79 -2.74 10.76
C LEU A 303 4.96 -1.88 9.80
N GLU A 304 3.88 -2.46 9.27
CA GLU A 304 2.89 -1.82 8.37
C GLU A 304 3.41 -1.35 6.99
N ILE A 305 4.71 -1.20 6.77
CA ILE A 305 5.25 -0.80 5.44
C ILE A 305 4.95 -1.82 4.32
N ILE A 306 4.59 -3.06 4.71
CA ILE A 306 4.18 -4.11 3.78
C ILE A 306 2.80 -3.85 3.17
N ASP A 307 1.96 -3.06 3.83
CA ASP A 307 0.58 -2.79 3.42
C ASP A 307 0.50 -2.23 2.00
N PRO A 308 1.14 -1.09 1.67
CA PRO A 308 1.07 -0.55 0.31
C PRO A 308 1.72 -1.47 -0.72
N VAL A 309 2.75 -2.24 -0.34
CA VAL A 309 3.43 -3.19 -1.23
C VAL A 309 2.48 -4.33 -1.65
N VAL A 310 1.70 -4.86 -0.71
CA VAL A 310 0.70 -5.89 -1.02
C VAL A 310 -0.42 -5.31 -1.88
N GLU A 311 -0.89 -4.10 -1.59
CA GLU A 311 -1.91 -3.43 -2.42
C GLU A 311 -1.44 -3.24 -3.87
N GLY A 312 -0.20 -2.77 -4.06
CA GLY A 312 0.41 -2.65 -5.38
C GLY A 312 0.53 -3.97 -6.12
N SER A 313 0.91 -5.02 -5.38
CA SER A 313 1.03 -6.38 -5.90
C SER A 313 -0.32 -6.98 -6.33
N VAL A 314 -1.37 -6.76 -5.54
CA VAL A 314 -2.75 -7.14 -5.87
C VAL A 314 -3.25 -6.36 -7.08
N ARG A 315 -2.98 -5.05 -7.14
CA ARG A 315 -3.35 -4.23 -8.28
C ARG A 315 -2.75 -4.76 -9.59
N ALA A 316 -1.46 -5.10 -9.59
CA ALA A 316 -0.81 -5.69 -10.75
C ALA A 316 -1.45 -7.03 -11.18
N ARG A 317 -1.72 -7.93 -10.22
CA ARG A 317 -2.38 -9.22 -10.49
C ARG A 317 -3.78 -9.05 -11.06
N ARG A 318 -4.52 -8.04 -10.60
CA ARG A 318 -5.85 -7.68 -11.10
C ARG A 318 -5.77 -7.15 -12.52
N ASP A 319 -4.84 -6.23 -12.78
CA ASP A 319 -4.64 -5.61 -14.08
C ASP A 319 -4.23 -6.67 -15.13
N ARG A 320 -3.37 -7.64 -14.78
CA ARG A 320 -3.03 -8.80 -15.62
C ARG A 320 -4.23 -9.67 -15.97
N ARG A 321 -5.13 -9.89 -15.00
CA ARG A 321 -6.36 -10.70 -15.19
C ARG A 321 -7.48 -9.94 -15.87
N ARG A 322 -7.35 -8.61 -16.00
CA ARG A 322 -8.44 -7.71 -16.43
C ARG A 322 -9.68 -7.87 -15.54
N ASP A 323 -9.45 -8.09 -14.25
CA ASP A 323 -10.52 -8.24 -13.25
C ASP A 323 -11.07 -6.85 -12.86
N THR A 324 -12.02 -6.35 -13.64
CA THR A 324 -12.63 -5.02 -13.43
C THR A 324 -13.63 -5.00 -12.28
N GLU A 325 -14.17 -6.16 -11.89
CA GLU A 325 -15.18 -6.30 -10.84
C GLU A 325 -14.58 -6.58 -9.46
N TYR A 326 -13.25 -6.71 -9.37
CA TYR A 326 -12.50 -6.96 -8.13
C TYR A 326 -12.88 -8.27 -7.43
N GLU A 327 -13.17 -9.32 -8.19
CA GLU A 327 -13.72 -10.57 -7.66
C GLU A 327 -12.71 -11.72 -7.58
N GLN A 328 -11.59 -11.61 -8.30
CA GLN A 328 -10.66 -12.73 -8.45
C GLN A 328 -9.48 -12.66 -7.50
N VAL A 329 -9.03 -11.46 -7.11
CA VAL A 329 -7.86 -11.26 -6.24
C VAL A 329 -8.25 -10.51 -4.97
N LEU A 330 -7.95 -11.10 -3.81
CA LEU A 330 -8.29 -10.56 -2.49
C LEU A 330 -7.01 -10.14 -1.73
N PRO A 331 -6.84 -8.85 -1.41
CA PRO A 331 -5.86 -8.40 -0.43
C PRO A 331 -6.34 -8.71 1.00
N VAL A 332 -5.44 -9.26 1.82
CA VAL A 332 -5.61 -9.46 3.26
C VAL A 332 -4.39 -8.88 3.98
N LEU A 333 -4.62 -7.97 4.92
CA LEU A 333 -3.54 -7.35 5.70
C LEU A 333 -3.72 -7.68 7.18
N ILE A 334 -2.65 -8.16 7.82
CA ILE A 334 -2.65 -8.60 9.21
C ILE A 334 -1.71 -7.73 10.03
N HIS A 335 -2.28 -7.07 11.03
CA HIS A 335 -1.64 -6.00 11.78
C HIS A 335 -1.51 -6.34 13.27
N GLY A 336 -0.60 -5.64 13.96
CA GLY A 336 -0.60 -5.58 15.42
C GLY A 336 -1.32 -4.33 15.93
N ASP A 337 -1.97 -4.40 17.09
CA ASP A 337 -2.76 -3.29 17.66
C ASP A 337 -1.99 -1.97 17.76
N ALA A 338 -0.81 -1.98 18.38
CA ALA A 338 0.00 -0.78 18.57
C ALA A 338 0.53 -0.20 17.25
N ALA A 339 0.88 -1.07 16.29
CA ALA A 339 1.46 -0.64 15.02
C ALA A 339 0.39 -0.08 14.07
N PHE A 340 -0.79 -0.72 14.02
CA PHE A 340 -1.93 -0.24 13.24
C PHE A 340 -2.37 1.18 13.65
N ALA A 341 -2.33 1.49 14.95
CA ALA A 341 -2.66 2.81 15.46
C ALA A 341 -1.52 3.84 15.31
N GLY A 342 -0.26 3.39 15.32
CA GLY A 342 0.91 4.27 15.45
C GLY A 342 1.69 4.57 14.18
N GLN A 343 1.56 3.75 13.12
CA GLN A 343 2.33 3.93 11.89
C GLN A 343 1.53 4.74 10.84
N GLY A 344 2.11 5.86 10.38
CA GLY A 344 1.47 6.75 9.41
C GLY A 344 1.14 6.08 8.06
N VAL A 345 1.95 5.10 7.64
CA VAL A 345 1.73 4.36 6.38
C VAL A 345 0.39 3.61 6.34
N VAL A 346 -0.18 3.24 7.50
CA VAL A 346 -1.53 2.64 7.58
C VAL A 346 -2.58 3.63 7.10
N MET A 347 -2.53 4.86 7.62
CA MET A 347 -3.40 5.97 7.23
C MET A 347 -3.24 6.28 5.73
N GLU A 348 -1.99 6.36 5.26
CA GLU A 348 -1.71 6.61 3.84
C GLU A 348 -2.27 5.50 2.94
N THR A 349 -2.13 4.23 3.33
CA THR A 349 -2.63 3.08 2.56
C THR A 349 -4.15 3.01 2.55
N LEU A 350 -4.81 3.25 3.69
CA LEU A 350 -6.27 3.38 3.76
C LEU A 350 -6.75 4.49 2.82
N ASN A 351 -6.06 5.63 2.75
CA ASN A 351 -6.41 6.71 1.83
C ASN A 351 -6.32 6.30 0.34
N LEU A 352 -5.52 5.28 -0.02
CA LEU A 352 -5.45 4.75 -1.38
C LEU A 352 -6.68 3.91 -1.77
N SER A 353 -7.37 3.30 -0.80
CA SER A 353 -8.34 2.22 -1.07
C SER A 353 -9.54 2.65 -1.92
N GLY A 354 -10.00 3.90 -1.75
CA GLY A 354 -11.09 4.50 -2.53
C GLY A 354 -10.67 5.19 -3.84
N THR A 355 -9.38 5.23 -4.17
CA THR A 355 -8.88 5.99 -5.34
C THR A 355 -8.86 5.16 -6.62
N ARG A 356 -9.16 5.78 -7.76
CA ARG A 356 -9.29 5.10 -9.07
C ARG A 356 -8.08 4.23 -9.47
N HIS A 357 -6.87 4.70 -9.17
CA HIS A 357 -5.63 4.14 -9.73
C HIS A 357 -4.80 3.31 -8.75
N TYR A 358 -5.25 3.24 -7.49
CA TYR A 358 -4.63 2.44 -6.44
C TYR A 358 -5.60 1.41 -5.86
N GLY A 359 -6.88 1.77 -5.66
CA GLY A 359 -7.89 0.92 -5.04
C GLY A 359 -7.96 -0.49 -5.64
N THR A 360 -8.09 -1.48 -4.75
CA THR A 360 -8.05 -2.93 -5.01
C THR A 360 -9.40 -3.62 -4.80
N GLY A 361 -10.47 -2.83 -4.64
CA GLY A 361 -11.82 -3.33 -4.42
C GLY A 361 -12.08 -3.76 -2.98
N GLY A 362 -11.41 -3.10 -2.04
CA GLY A 362 -11.54 -3.34 -0.61
C GLY A 362 -10.59 -4.41 -0.09
N THR A 363 -10.01 -4.13 1.07
CA THR A 363 -9.08 -5.01 1.79
C THR A 363 -9.71 -5.55 3.07
N VAL A 364 -9.46 -6.83 3.36
CA VAL A 364 -9.83 -7.41 4.66
C VAL A 364 -8.66 -7.22 5.60
N HIS A 365 -8.83 -6.33 6.57
CA HIS A 365 -7.84 -6.07 7.61
C HIS A 365 -8.14 -6.93 8.83
N ILE A 366 -7.13 -7.59 9.37
CA ILE A 366 -7.21 -8.42 10.58
C ILE A 366 -6.22 -7.86 11.59
N ILE A 367 -6.71 -7.38 12.72
CA ILE A 367 -5.86 -6.91 13.82
C ILE A 367 -5.73 -8.03 14.84
N ILE A 368 -4.50 -8.43 15.13
CA ILE A 368 -4.20 -9.30 16.27
C ILE A 368 -4.07 -8.40 17.51
N ASP A 369 -5.20 -7.93 18.03
CA ASP A 369 -5.22 -7.05 19.20
C ASP A 369 -4.99 -7.83 20.48
N ASN A 370 -3.70 -8.03 20.77
CA ASN A 370 -3.26 -8.70 21.97
C ASN A 370 -3.11 -7.75 23.17
N GLN A 371 -3.60 -6.51 23.02
CA GLN A 371 -3.68 -5.47 24.05
C GLN A 371 -2.32 -4.97 24.56
N ILE A 372 -1.23 -5.22 23.80
CA ILE A 372 0.13 -4.86 24.19
C ILE A 372 1.10 -4.75 23.00
N GLY A 373 1.72 -3.58 22.86
CA GLY A 373 2.84 -3.32 21.96
C GLY A 373 4.19 -3.42 22.68
N PHE A 374 4.89 -4.55 22.53
CA PHE A 374 6.10 -4.88 23.32
C PHE A 374 5.83 -4.78 24.83
N THR A 375 6.20 -3.67 25.49
CA THR A 375 5.98 -3.36 26.91
C THR A 375 4.92 -2.27 27.12
N THR A 376 4.36 -1.70 26.06
CA THR A 376 3.36 -0.62 26.14
C THR A 376 1.98 -1.23 26.06
N SER A 377 1.26 -1.26 27.19
CA SER A 377 -0.10 -1.83 27.30
C SER A 377 -1.13 -0.81 27.78
N ASP A 378 -0.72 0.31 28.39
CA ASP A 378 -1.65 1.39 28.72
C ASP A 378 -2.15 2.02 27.41
N PRO A 379 -3.47 2.01 27.13
CA PRO A 379 -4.00 2.61 25.92
C PRO A 379 -3.64 4.09 25.77
N ARG A 380 -3.41 4.81 26.88
CA ARG A 380 -3.03 6.24 26.88
C ARG A 380 -1.61 6.50 26.38
N ASP A 381 -0.76 5.47 26.40
CA ASP A 381 0.62 5.53 25.90
C ASP A 381 0.72 5.04 24.45
N SER A 382 -0.20 4.17 24.01
CA SER A 382 -0.15 3.57 22.66
C SER A 382 -1.01 4.30 21.63
N ARG A 383 -2.08 5.00 22.04
CA ARG A 383 -3.03 5.66 21.13
C ARG A 383 -3.82 6.78 21.82
N SER A 384 -4.54 7.58 21.03
CA SER A 384 -5.38 8.70 21.52
C SER A 384 -6.88 8.49 21.34
N THR A 385 -7.29 7.26 21.04
CA THR A 385 -8.69 6.88 20.76
C THR A 385 -9.04 5.57 21.49
N PRO A 386 -10.33 5.23 21.67
CA PRO A 386 -10.72 4.02 22.39
C PRO A 386 -10.19 2.72 21.78
N HIS A 387 -10.23 2.58 20.45
CA HIS A 387 -9.85 1.36 19.75
C HIS A 387 -8.61 1.58 18.88
N CYS A 388 -7.76 0.56 18.76
CA CYS A 388 -6.60 0.61 17.86
C CYS A 388 -7.03 0.79 16.39
N THR A 389 -8.24 0.39 16.05
CA THR A 389 -8.83 0.42 14.71
C THR A 389 -9.45 1.75 14.29
N ASP A 390 -9.48 2.76 15.15
CA ASP A 390 -10.17 4.02 14.87
C ASP A 390 -9.63 4.77 13.64
N VAL A 391 -8.38 4.51 13.23
CA VAL A 391 -7.81 5.06 11.98
C VAL A 391 -8.63 4.66 10.75
N ALA A 392 -9.24 3.47 10.74
CA ALA A 392 -10.05 2.97 9.62
C ALA A 392 -11.37 3.76 9.42
N LYS A 393 -11.82 4.51 10.45
CA LYS A 393 -13.00 5.38 10.34
C LYS A 393 -12.81 6.50 9.33
N MET A 394 -11.56 6.87 9.00
CA MET A 394 -11.26 7.90 8.00
C MET A 394 -11.85 7.58 6.61
N VAL A 395 -11.89 6.29 6.25
CA VAL A 395 -12.47 5.80 4.98
C VAL A 395 -13.86 5.17 5.17
N GLN A 396 -14.44 5.30 6.37
CA GLN A 396 -15.72 4.72 6.73
C GLN A 396 -15.76 3.20 6.47
N ALA A 397 -14.66 2.49 6.74
CA ALA A 397 -14.65 1.02 6.75
C ALA A 397 -15.39 0.52 8.00
N PRO A 398 -16.32 -0.45 7.91
CA PRO A 398 -16.92 -1.05 9.10
C PRO A 398 -15.86 -1.78 9.93
N ILE A 399 -16.02 -1.70 11.25
CA ILE A 399 -15.13 -2.35 12.21
C ILE A 399 -15.94 -3.36 13.02
N PHE A 400 -15.43 -4.58 13.10
CA PHE A 400 -16.00 -5.66 13.89
C PHE A 400 -14.98 -6.10 14.93
N HIS A 401 -15.21 -5.70 16.18
CA HIS A 401 -14.46 -6.22 17.32
C HIS A 401 -15.02 -7.58 17.70
N VAL A 402 -14.16 -8.56 17.88
CA VAL A 402 -14.55 -9.92 18.22
C VAL A 402 -13.62 -10.52 19.26
N ASN A 403 -14.19 -11.19 20.26
CA ASN A 403 -13.42 -11.90 21.27
C ASN A 403 -12.69 -13.09 20.64
N GLY A 404 -11.36 -13.08 20.69
CA GLY A 404 -10.51 -14.12 20.11
C GLY A 404 -10.64 -15.49 20.78
N GLU A 405 -11.23 -15.58 21.98
CA GLU A 405 -11.54 -16.86 22.64
C GLU A 405 -12.86 -17.49 22.16
N ASP A 406 -13.68 -16.79 21.35
CA ASP A 406 -14.88 -17.36 20.73
C ASP A 406 -14.70 -17.58 19.22
N PRO A 407 -14.16 -18.74 18.81
CA PRO A 407 -13.80 -18.99 17.42
C PRO A 407 -15.02 -19.04 16.49
N GLU A 408 -16.21 -19.40 17.00
CA GLU A 408 -17.44 -19.37 16.20
C GLU A 408 -17.84 -17.92 15.86
N ALA A 409 -17.76 -17.00 16.83
CA ALA A 409 -17.99 -15.58 16.59
C ALA A 409 -16.96 -14.99 15.61
N VAL A 410 -15.68 -15.38 15.74
CA VAL A 410 -14.61 -15.00 14.82
C VAL A 410 -14.97 -15.41 13.39
N LEU A 411 -15.31 -16.67 13.14
CA LEU A 411 -15.63 -17.17 11.80
C LEU A 411 -16.89 -16.53 11.21
N PHE A 412 -17.90 -16.24 12.05
CA PHE A 412 -19.07 -15.50 11.62
C PHE A 412 -18.70 -14.11 11.11
N ILE A 413 -17.87 -13.37 11.84
CA ILE A 413 -17.37 -12.06 11.43
C ILE A 413 -16.48 -12.16 10.20
N THR A 414 -15.66 -13.19 10.06
CA THR A 414 -14.88 -13.45 8.83
C THR A 414 -15.78 -13.54 7.60
N ARG A 415 -16.86 -14.35 7.68
CA ARG A 415 -17.82 -14.48 6.58
C ARG A 415 -18.53 -13.16 6.29
N LEU A 416 -18.95 -12.44 7.33
CA LEU A 416 -19.61 -11.14 7.19
C LEU A 416 -18.69 -10.10 6.53
N ALA A 417 -17.43 -10.04 6.96
CA ALA A 417 -16.42 -9.12 6.43
C ALA A 417 -16.12 -9.42 4.96
N LEU A 418 -15.89 -10.70 4.61
CA LEU A 418 -15.69 -11.11 3.24
C LEU A 418 -16.91 -10.77 2.36
N ASP A 419 -18.13 -11.08 2.84
CA ASP A 419 -19.36 -10.74 2.11
C ASP A 419 -19.53 -9.23 1.93
N TYR A 420 -19.13 -8.43 2.91
CA TYR A 420 -19.16 -6.96 2.84
C TYR A 420 -18.18 -6.47 1.77
N ARG A 421 -16.92 -6.93 1.82
CA ARG A 421 -15.89 -6.60 0.83
C ARG A 421 -16.37 -6.98 -0.56
N MET A 422 -16.90 -8.18 -0.75
CA MET A 422 -17.39 -8.64 -2.04
C MET A 422 -18.60 -7.85 -2.54
N LYS A 423 -19.48 -7.39 -1.65
CA LYS A 423 -20.68 -6.61 -2.01
C LYS A 423 -20.37 -5.14 -2.33
N PHE A 424 -19.56 -4.49 -1.50
CA PHE A 424 -19.36 -3.03 -1.56
C PHE A 424 -18.00 -2.62 -2.11
N LYS A 425 -17.07 -3.56 -2.29
CA LYS A 425 -15.71 -3.31 -2.77
C LYS A 425 -14.96 -2.27 -1.94
N LYS A 426 -15.16 -2.32 -0.62
CA LYS A 426 -14.59 -1.42 0.39
C LYS A 426 -13.89 -2.20 1.48
N ASP A 427 -12.92 -1.55 2.12
CA ASP A 427 -12.18 -2.09 3.24
C ASP A 427 -13.11 -2.46 4.40
N VAL A 428 -12.72 -3.48 5.15
CA VAL A 428 -13.39 -3.96 6.36
C VAL A 428 -12.35 -4.40 7.38
N VAL A 429 -12.59 -4.09 8.65
CA VAL A 429 -11.64 -4.38 9.73
C VAL A 429 -12.24 -5.38 10.71
N ILE A 430 -11.50 -6.46 10.96
CA ILE A 430 -11.74 -7.43 12.02
C ILE A 430 -10.73 -7.16 13.12
N ASP A 431 -11.20 -6.67 14.27
CA ASP A 431 -10.40 -6.49 15.46
C ASP A 431 -10.52 -7.73 16.37
N MET A 432 -9.57 -8.66 16.25
CA MET A 432 -9.57 -9.90 17.02
C MET A 432 -8.89 -9.67 18.37
N VAL A 433 -9.69 -9.31 19.37
CA VAL A 433 -9.23 -8.99 20.72
C VAL A 433 -8.82 -10.27 21.44
N CYS A 434 -7.53 -10.38 21.72
CA CYS A 434 -6.87 -11.59 22.19
C CYS A 434 -5.85 -11.25 23.29
N TYR A 435 -4.84 -12.11 23.52
CA TYR A 435 -3.73 -11.81 24.42
C TYR A 435 -2.41 -12.42 23.93
N ARG A 436 -1.30 -12.08 24.58
CA ARG A 436 0.04 -12.66 24.31
C ARG A 436 0.46 -13.56 25.47
N ARG A 437 0.50 -14.88 25.25
CA ARG A 437 0.86 -15.85 26.31
C ARG A 437 2.24 -15.59 26.93
N HIS A 438 3.23 -15.26 26.09
CA HIS A 438 4.63 -15.06 26.47
C HIS A 438 5.03 -13.57 26.45
N GLY A 439 6.29 -13.26 26.75
CA GLY A 439 6.87 -11.92 26.51
C GLY A 439 6.84 -11.51 25.03
N HIS A 440 7.37 -10.33 24.68
CA HIS A 440 7.34 -9.87 23.27
C HIS A 440 8.06 -10.85 22.34
N ASN A 441 9.13 -11.45 22.85
CA ASN A 441 9.71 -12.67 22.36
C ASN A 441 9.84 -13.64 23.55
N GLU A 442 10.16 -14.90 23.27
CA GLU A 442 10.07 -15.94 24.29
C GLU A 442 11.24 -15.97 25.29
N ALA A 443 12.18 -15.03 25.17
CA ALA A 443 13.23 -14.77 26.15
C ALA A 443 12.99 -13.47 26.96
N ASP A 444 11.90 -12.76 26.69
CA ASP A 444 11.53 -11.51 27.36
C ASP A 444 10.64 -11.78 28.58
N GLU A 445 10.84 -11.04 29.68
CA GLU A 445 10.12 -11.22 30.96
C GLU A 445 9.06 -10.13 31.14
N PRO A 446 7.79 -10.39 30.80
CA PRO A 446 6.74 -9.38 30.78
C PRO A 446 6.21 -8.99 32.16
N LEU A 447 6.42 -9.81 33.20
CA LEU A 447 5.97 -9.45 34.57
C LEU A 447 6.66 -8.19 35.11
N THR A 448 7.81 -7.80 34.54
CA THR A 448 8.53 -6.58 34.89
C THR A 448 7.74 -5.31 34.61
N THR A 449 6.83 -5.33 33.64
CA THR A 449 6.08 -4.15 33.19
C THR A 449 4.56 -4.37 33.17
N GLN A 450 4.08 -5.61 33.00
CA GLN A 450 2.66 -5.97 32.96
C GLN A 450 2.23 -7.06 33.97
N PRO A 451 2.51 -6.91 35.28
CA PRO A 451 2.28 -7.97 36.26
C PRO A 451 0.81 -8.39 36.39
N THR A 452 -0.14 -7.44 36.34
CA THR A 452 -1.57 -7.75 36.47
C THR A 452 -2.10 -8.54 35.28
N MET A 453 -1.72 -8.14 34.06
CA MET A 453 -2.12 -8.82 32.83
C MET A 453 -1.58 -10.25 32.79
N TYR A 454 -0.28 -10.43 33.06
CA TYR A 454 0.34 -11.74 32.94
C TYR A 454 -0.03 -12.72 34.06
N LYS A 455 -0.44 -12.23 35.25
CA LYS A 455 -1.07 -13.10 36.26
C LYS A 455 -2.39 -13.68 35.77
N LYS A 456 -3.25 -12.87 35.13
CA LYS A 456 -4.51 -13.37 34.54
C LYS A 456 -4.25 -14.32 33.38
N ILE A 457 -3.28 -14.02 32.53
CA ILE A 457 -2.89 -14.90 31.43
C ILE A 457 -2.42 -16.26 31.98
N ALA A 458 -1.58 -16.29 33.02
CA ALA A 458 -1.10 -17.53 33.62
C ALA A 458 -2.22 -18.45 34.15
N GLU A 459 -3.34 -17.90 34.61
CA GLU A 459 -4.51 -18.65 35.08
C GLU A 459 -5.45 -19.10 33.93
N ARG A 460 -5.24 -18.59 32.71
CA ARG A 460 -6.15 -18.81 31.58
C ARG A 460 -5.79 -20.09 30.80
N PRO A 461 -6.73 -21.04 30.61
CA PRO A 461 -6.55 -22.12 29.64
C PRO A 461 -6.31 -21.56 28.22
N ASN A 462 -5.72 -22.37 27.33
CA ASN A 462 -5.58 -21.96 25.92
C ASN A 462 -6.94 -22.04 25.19
N VAL A 463 -7.04 -21.33 24.06
CA VAL A 463 -8.29 -21.22 23.28
C VAL A 463 -8.79 -22.60 22.81
N ALA A 464 -7.87 -23.48 22.40
CA ALA A 464 -8.21 -24.83 21.98
C ALA A 464 -8.89 -25.62 23.11
N ARG A 465 -8.41 -25.52 24.35
CA ARG A 465 -9.02 -26.18 25.51
C ARG A 465 -10.38 -25.60 25.86
N LEU A 466 -10.51 -24.27 25.90
CA LEU A 466 -11.80 -23.62 26.18
C LEU A 466 -12.87 -24.06 25.18
N TYR A 467 -12.52 -24.15 23.90
CA TYR A 467 -13.44 -24.61 22.87
C TYR A 467 -13.71 -26.12 22.94
N ALA A 468 -12.71 -26.93 23.27
CA ALA A 468 -12.91 -28.37 23.51
C ALA A 468 -13.93 -28.64 24.63
N ASP A 469 -13.79 -27.94 25.76
CA ASP A 469 -14.70 -28.05 26.91
C ASP A 469 -16.14 -27.72 26.49
N ARG A 470 -16.32 -26.64 25.70
CA ARG A 470 -17.63 -26.29 25.12
C ARG A 470 -18.20 -27.39 24.24
N LEU A 471 -17.39 -27.97 23.34
CA LEU A 471 -17.85 -29.04 22.44
C LEU A 471 -18.17 -30.35 23.17
N ILE A 472 -17.53 -30.61 24.32
CA ILE A 472 -17.86 -31.74 25.18
C ILE A 472 -19.19 -31.51 25.90
N GLU A 473 -19.42 -30.29 26.41
CA GLU A 473 -20.71 -29.91 27.01
C GLU A 473 -21.86 -29.96 25.99
N GLU A 474 -21.59 -29.66 24.72
CA GLU A 474 -22.54 -29.79 23.60
C GLU A 474 -22.68 -31.23 23.07
N GLU A 475 -21.99 -32.22 23.67
CA GLU A 475 -21.97 -33.64 23.25
C GLU A 475 -21.46 -33.87 21.81
N ILE A 476 -20.70 -32.93 21.26
CA ILE A 476 -20.11 -33.01 19.91
C ILE A 476 -18.77 -33.76 19.92
N LEU A 477 -18.02 -33.68 21.02
CA LEU A 477 -16.74 -34.35 21.22
C LEU A 477 -16.72 -35.07 22.58
N ARG A 478 -15.84 -36.06 22.71
CA ARG A 478 -15.44 -36.66 23.99
C ARG A 478 -13.98 -36.32 24.28
N GLU A 479 -13.58 -36.46 25.55
CA GLU A 479 -12.20 -36.21 25.97
C GLU A 479 -11.19 -37.14 25.25
N GLU A 480 -11.60 -38.35 24.84
CA GLU A 480 -10.79 -39.24 24.01
C GLU A 480 -10.55 -38.69 22.60
N ASP A 481 -11.58 -38.07 22.00
CA ASP A 481 -11.50 -37.51 20.65
C ASP A 481 -10.52 -36.31 20.64
N VAL A 482 -10.55 -35.48 21.69
CA VAL A 482 -9.60 -34.37 21.92
C VAL A 482 -8.15 -34.88 21.97
N LYS A 483 -7.88 -35.92 22.77
CA LYS A 483 -6.54 -36.52 22.88
C LYS A 483 -6.06 -37.09 21.55
N GLN A 484 -6.96 -37.72 20.80
CA GLN A 484 -6.64 -38.31 19.51
C GLN A 484 -6.22 -37.24 18.49
N ILE A 485 -6.96 -36.13 18.40
CA ILE A 485 -6.64 -35.03 17.47
C ILE A 485 -5.27 -34.42 17.78
N VAL A 486 -4.98 -34.17 19.07
CA VAL A 486 -3.66 -33.66 19.51
C VAL A 486 -2.55 -34.64 19.13
N GLN A 487 -2.71 -35.93 19.41
CA GLN A 487 -1.71 -36.95 19.09
C GLN A 487 -1.46 -37.07 17.58
N GLN A 488 -2.52 -36.99 16.77
CA GLN A 488 -2.42 -37.04 15.31
C GLN A 488 -1.61 -35.85 14.77
N TYR A 489 -1.87 -34.64 15.25
CA TYR A 489 -1.14 -33.45 14.82
C TYR A 489 0.34 -33.50 15.21
N LEU A 490 0.65 -33.87 16.47
CA LEU A 490 2.03 -34.00 16.93
C LEU A 490 2.79 -35.08 16.15
N ALA A 491 2.17 -36.22 15.90
CA ALA A 491 2.76 -37.28 15.08
C ALA A 491 3.04 -36.79 13.65
N ALA A 492 2.17 -35.96 13.06
CA ALA A 492 2.39 -35.39 11.74
C ALA A 492 3.61 -34.43 11.72
N LEU A 493 3.76 -33.58 12.76
CA LEU A 493 4.94 -32.72 12.91
C LEU A 493 6.24 -33.52 13.07
N GLU A 494 6.25 -34.54 13.92
CA GLU A 494 7.42 -35.40 14.15
C GLU A 494 7.86 -36.15 12.88
N ASN A 495 6.89 -36.52 12.05
CA ASN A 495 7.14 -37.18 10.76
C ASN A 495 7.36 -36.18 9.60
N ASN A 496 7.45 -34.88 9.86
CA ASN A 496 7.63 -33.81 8.86
C ASN A 496 6.56 -33.83 7.74
N GLN A 497 5.33 -34.22 8.08
CA GLN A 497 4.20 -34.23 7.16
C GLN A 497 3.66 -32.81 6.98
N ILE A 498 3.14 -32.50 5.79
CA ILE A 498 2.41 -31.24 5.56
C ILE A 498 1.08 -31.34 6.31
N VAL A 499 0.81 -30.36 7.17
CA VAL A 499 -0.34 -30.34 8.10
C VAL A 499 -1.42 -29.31 7.71
N SER A 500 -1.25 -28.60 6.60
CA SER A 500 -2.26 -27.70 6.05
C SER A 500 -3.36 -28.46 5.29
N ARG A 501 -4.32 -27.71 4.75
CA ARG A 501 -5.21 -28.22 3.69
C ARG A 501 -4.37 -28.79 2.51
N PRO A 502 -4.90 -29.77 1.75
CA PRO A 502 -4.19 -30.38 0.64
C PRO A 502 -3.70 -29.37 -0.40
N LEU A 503 -2.40 -29.45 -0.71
CA LEU A 503 -1.75 -28.63 -1.72
C LEU A 503 -1.82 -29.29 -3.10
N ILE A 504 -1.87 -28.47 -4.15
CA ILE A 504 -1.84 -28.93 -5.54
C ILE A 504 -0.43 -28.71 -6.11
N THR A 505 0.20 -29.78 -6.58
CA THR A 505 1.59 -29.75 -7.07
C THR A 505 1.71 -29.59 -8.60
N ASP A 506 0.68 -29.98 -9.35
CA ASP A 506 0.78 -30.13 -10.82
C ASP A 506 0.09 -28.99 -11.60
N HIS A 507 -0.23 -27.88 -10.95
CA HIS A 507 -0.94 -26.77 -11.59
C HIS A 507 0.02 -25.73 -12.18
N LYS A 508 0.00 -25.56 -13.50
CA LYS A 508 0.61 -24.39 -14.15
C LYS A 508 -0.35 -23.20 -14.01
N ALA A 509 -0.13 -22.35 -13.01
CA ALA A 509 -0.96 -21.17 -12.82
C ALA A 509 -0.77 -20.18 -13.98
N ARG A 510 -1.76 -20.14 -14.88
CA ARG A 510 -1.83 -19.34 -16.12
C ARG A 510 -1.54 -17.84 -15.93
N TYR A 511 -1.74 -17.32 -14.72
CA TYR A 511 -1.68 -15.89 -14.42
C TYR A 511 -0.51 -15.51 -13.49
N LEU A 512 0.44 -16.42 -13.22
CA LEU A 512 1.68 -16.06 -12.53
C LEU A 512 2.62 -15.29 -13.47
N ALA A 513 3.35 -14.33 -12.89
CA ALA A 513 4.36 -13.58 -13.62
C ALA A 513 5.54 -14.50 -13.97
N ASN A 514 6.03 -14.41 -15.20
CA ASN A 514 7.22 -15.15 -15.61
C ASN A 514 8.48 -14.29 -15.37
N TRP A 515 9.22 -14.62 -14.32
CA TRP A 515 10.47 -13.95 -13.96
C TRP A 515 11.72 -14.66 -14.50
N GLU A 516 11.58 -15.86 -15.06
CA GLU A 516 12.70 -16.69 -15.51
C GLU A 516 13.65 -15.99 -16.50
N PRO A 517 13.15 -15.23 -17.51
CA PRO A 517 14.02 -14.54 -18.47
C PRO A 517 14.97 -13.50 -17.85
N TYR A 518 14.69 -13.07 -16.61
CA TYR A 518 15.40 -11.98 -15.95
C TYR A 518 16.40 -12.46 -14.88
N ARG A 519 16.46 -13.78 -14.61
CA ARG A 519 17.38 -14.34 -13.61
C ARG A 519 18.78 -14.52 -14.18
N GLY A 520 19.81 -14.21 -13.38
CA GLY A 520 21.22 -14.41 -13.77
C GLY A 520 21.74 -13.45 -14.84
N THR A 521 21.03 -12.35 -15.08
CA THR A 521 21.36 -11.36 -16.13
C THR A 521 22.26 -10.25 -15.59
N LYS A 522 22.95 -9.53 -16.49
CA LYS A 522 23.96 -8.51 -16.13
C LYS A 522 23.57 -7.14 -16.65
N TRP A 523 24.00 -6.09 -15.95
CA TRP A 523 23.69 -4.71 -16.30
C TRP A 523 24.29 -4.29 -17.65
N ASN A 524 25.43 -4.84 -18.04
CA ASN A 524 26.15 -4.46 -19.27
C ASN A 524 25.79 -5.29 -20.50
N MET A 525 24.70 -6.05 -20.47
CA MET A 525 24.22 -6.78 -21.65
C MET A 525 23.88 -5.79 -22.78
N PRO A 526 24.41 -5.98 -24.00
CA PRO A 526 24.04 -5.15 -25.15
C PRO A 526 22.52 -5.16 -25.35
N THR A 527 21.95 -4.00 -25.63
CA THR A 527 20.51 -3.84 -25.85
C THR A 527 20.30 -2.80 -26.93
N ASP A 528 19.68 -3.22 -28.03
CA ASP A 528 19.25 -2.28 -29.06
C ASP A 528 18.00 -1.55 -28.56
N THR A 529 18.09 -0.22 -28.53
CA THR A 529 16.99 0.66 -28.09
C THR A 529 16.61 1.64 -29.19
N ALA A 530 17.25 1.55 -30.36
CA ALA A 530 16.99 2.42 -31.49
C ALA A 530 15.61 2.13 -32.08
N VAL A 531 15.02 3.14 -32.70
CA VAL A 531 13.69 3.03 -33.35
C VAL A 531 13.73 3.72 -34.72
N PRO A 532 13.27 3.09 -35.81
CA PRO A 532 13.23 3.71 -37.13
C PRO A 532 12.60 5.12 -37.13
N VAL A 533 13.18 6.05 -37.89
CA VAL A 533 12.66 7.43 -38.01
C VAL A 533 11.18 7.45 -38.44
N THR A 534 10.76 6.50 -39.27
CA THR A 534 9.37 6.36 -39.71
C THR A 534 8.41 6.08 -38.54
N ILE A 535 8.84 5.31 -37.54
CA ILE A 535 8.06 5.04 -36.32
C ILE A 535 8.02 6.29 -35.44
N ILE A 536 9.16 6.96 -35.26
CA ILE A 536 9.25 8.22 -34.50
C ILE A 536 8.28 9.26 -35.07
N GLU A 537 8.26 9.41 -36.40
CA GLU A 537 7.36 10.31 -37.09
C GLU A 537 5.90 9.88 -36.93
N HIS A 538 5.59 8.61 -37.18
CA HIS A 538 4.22 8.08 -37.08
C HIS A 538 3.62 8.27 -35.68
N LEU A 539 4.31 7.77 -34.64
CA LEU A 539 3.85 7.88 -33.26
C LEU A 539 3.86 9.33 -32.76
N GLY A 540 4.91 10.08 -33.09
CA GLY A 540 5.03 11.49 -32.72
C GLY A 540 3.89 12.35 -33.26
N MET A 541 3.52 12.13 -34.53
CA MET A 541 2.38 12.80 -35.17
C MET A 541 1.05 12.45 -34.50
N ARG A 542 0.84 11.18 -34.10
CA ARG A 542 -0.38 10.73 -33.41
C ARG A 542 -0.51 11.33 -32.02
N ILE A 543 0.57 11.35 -31.25
CA ILE A 543 0.60 11.92 -29.89
C ILE A 543 0.34 13.43 -29.89
N ALA A 544 0.75 14.12 -30.96
CA ALA A 544 0.51 15.55 -31.14
C ALA A 544 -0.92 15.88 -31.65
N GLN A 545 -1.76 14.88 -31.93
CA GLN A 545 -3.14 15.09 -32.39
C GLN A 545 -4.13 15.13 -31.25
N TYR A 546 -5.25 15.80 -31.48
CA TYR A 546 -6.45 15.79 -30.65
C TYR A 546 -7.70 15.95 -31.55
N PRO A 547 -8.89 15.55 -31.07
CA PRO A 547 -10.12 15.65 -31.85
C PRO A 547 -10.44 17.09 -32.28
N SER A 548 -11.07 17.27 -33.43
CA SER A 548 -11.39 18.61 -33.96
C SER A 548 -12.36 19.41 -33.09
N ASP A 549 -13.14 18.72 -32.27
CA ASP A 549 -14.09 19.31 -31.33
C ASP A 549 -13.52 19.49 -29.91
N PHE A 550 -12.24 19.17 -29.70
CA PHE A 550 -11.51 19.39 -28.45
C PHE A 550 -10.89 20.80 -28.43
N THR A 551 -11.09 21.53 -27.33
CA THR A 551 -10.57 22.88 -27.12
C THR A 551 -9.39 22.85 -26.15
N PRO A 552 -8.13 22.79 -26.64
CA PRO A 552 -6.96 22.83 -25.77
C PRO A 552 -6.70 24.24 -25.21
N HIS A 553 -6.09 24.31 -24.02
CA HIS A 553 -5.47 25.56 -23.56
C HIS A 553 -4.42 26.03 -24.58
N ARG A 554 -4.36 27.34 -24.85
CA ARG A 554 -3.45 27.92 -25.87
C ARG A 554 -1.98 27.52 -25.71
N GLY A 555 -1.50 27.41 -24.47
CA GLY A 555 -0.14 26.95 -24.18
C GLY A 555 0.08 25.47 -24.54
N ILE A 556 -0.92 24.62 -24.35
CA ILE A 556 -0.87 23.19 -24.70
C ILE A 556 -0.89 23.04 -26.23
N ALA A 557 -1.75 23.78 -26.93
CA ALA A 557 -1.79 23.76 -28.40
C ALA A 557 -0.40 24.04 -29.00
N ARG A 558 0.30 25.07 -28.49
CA ARG A 558 1.68 25.39 -28.91
C ARG A 558 2.68 24.26 -28.64
N ILE A 559 2.54 23.54 -27.52
CA ILE A 559 3.41 22.40 -27.20
C ILE A 559 3.14 21.25 -28.18
N LEU A 560 1.88 20.97 -28.50
CA LEU A 560 1.52 19.91 -29.45
C LEU A 560 1.98 20.25 -30.87
N ASP A 561 1.85 21.52 -31.29
CA ASP A 561 2.39 22.00 -32.57
C ASP A 561 3.92 21.85 -32.62
N ALA A 562 4.62 22.19 -31.54
CA ALA A 562 6.07 22.00 -31.44
C ALA A 562 6.46 20.51 -31.52
N ARG A 563 5.73 19.61 -30.83
CA ARG A 563 5.93 18.16 -30.90
C ARG A 563 5.71 17.62 -32.31
N ARG A 564 4.73 18.16 -33.05
CA ARG A 564 4.51 17.84 -34.46
C ARG A 564 5.70 18.24 -35.32
N GLU A 565 6.26 19.43 -35.11
CA GLU A 565 7.47 19.87 -35.82
C GLU A 565 8.70 19.01 -35.49
N MET A 566 8.84 18.61 -34.22
CA MET A 566 9.90 17.69 -33.78
C MET A 566 9.79 16.31 -34.43
N ALA A 567 8.58 15.74 -34.49
CA ALA A 567 8.31 14.45 -35.15
C ALA A 567 8.71 14.47 -36.64
N LEU A 568 8.49 15.61 -37.30
CA LEU A 568 8.83 15.83 -38.72
C LEU A 568 10.30 16.25 -38.94
N GLY A 569 11.10 16.37 -37.89
CA GLY A 569 12.50 16.80 -37.98
C GLY A 569 12.69 18.29 -38.34
N LYS A 570 11.64 19.11 -38.23
CA LYS A 570 11.69 20.56 -38.50
C LYS A 570 12.31 21.34 -37.33
N ARG A 571 12.34 20.73 -36.14
CA ARG A 571 12.87 21.28 -34.91
C ARG A 571 13.53 20.17 -34.09
N PRO A 572 14.59 20.45 -33.30
CA PRO A 572 15.14 19.47 -32.36
C PRO A 572 14.14 19.03 -31.30
N ILE A 573 14.20 17.75 -30.92
CA ILE A 573 13.41 17.09 -29.88
C ILE A 573 13.84 17.61 -28.50
N ASP A 574 12.84 17.95 -27.68
CA ASP A 574 13.03 18.29 -26.26
C ASP A 574 12.82 17.07 -25.34
N TRP A 575 13.12 17.24 -24.05
CA TRP A 575 13.02 16.18 -23.06
C TRP A 575 11.62 15.59 -22.93
N GLY A 576 10.61 16.47 -22.85
CA GLY A 576 9.22 16.05 -22.65
C GLY A 576 8.68 15.26 -23.82
N PHE A 577 9.11 15.57 -25.05
CA PHE A 577 8.73 14.79 -26.22
C PHE A 577 9.51 13.47 -26.34
N ALA A 578 10.81 13.46 -26.05
CA ALA A 578 11.61 12.23 -26.05
C ALA A 578 11.10 11.20 -25.02
N GLU A 579 10.72 11.67 -23.84
CA GLU A 579 10.13 10.83 -22.79
C GLU A 579 8.80 10.20 -23.24
N ILE A 580 7.89 11.00 -23.81
CA ILE A 580 6.60 10.52 -24.32
C ILE A 580 6.79 9.55 -25.50
N LEU A 581 7.76 9.79 -26.38
CA LEU A 581 8.12 8.85 -27.46
C LEU A 581 8.66 7.53 -26.93
N ALA A 582 9.42 7.53 -25.83
CA ALA A 582 9.87 6.28 -25.20
C ALA A 582 8.68 5.45 -24.72
N TYR A 583 7.67 6.09 -24.11
CA TYR A 583 6.45 5.40 -23.71
C TYR A 583 5.68 4.86 -24.92
N ALA A 584 5.49 5.67 -25.96
CA ALA A 584 4.75 5.26 -27.14
C ALA A 584 5.39 4.08 -27.88
N THR A 585 6.73 4.10 -28.02
CA THR A 585 7.47 3.01 -28.67
C THR A 585 7.48 1.74 -27.82
N LEU A 586 7.52 1.85 -26.49
CA LEU A 586 7.37 0.67 -25.62
C LEU A 586 5.98 0.06 -25.68
N LEU A 587 4.93 0.88 -25.80
CA LEU A 587 3.57 0.41 -26.03
C LEU A 587 3.47 -0.32 -27.38
N GLU A 588 4.10 0.19 -28.43
CA GLU A 588 4.18 -0.50 -29.73
C GLU A 588 4.94 -1.83 -29.64
N ASP A 589 6.01 -1.88 -28.83
CA ASP A 589 6.77 -3.11 -28.53
C ASP A 589 5.99 -4.10 -27.62
N GLY A 590 4.77 -3.76 -27.19
CA GLY A 590 3.89 -4.60 -26.38
C GLY A 590 4.03 -4.46 -24.86
N TYR A 591 4.92 -3.59 -24.37
CA TYR A 591 5.08 -3.34 -22.94
C TYR A 591 4.03 -2.36 -22.41
N SER A 592 3.50 -2.63 -21.22
CA SER A 592 2.62 -1.67 -20.56
C SER A 592 3.42 -0.53 -19.90
N VAL A 593 2.80 0.63 -19.71
CA VAL A 593 3.40 1.79 -19.04
C VAL A 593 2.51 2.23 -17.88
N ARG A 594 3.08 2.31 -16.68
CA ARG A 594 2.45 2.87 -15.48
C ARG A 594 3.35 3.95 -14.91
N LEU A 595 2.90 5.20 -14.93
CA LEU A 595 3.60 6.33 -14.31
C LEU A 595 2.71 6.93 -13.23
N SER A 596 3.26 7.08 -12.04
CA SER A 596 2.54 7.47 -10.82
C SER A 596 3.35 8.50 -10.05
N GLY A 597 2.74 9.63 -9.72
CA GLY A 597 3.41 10.70 -9.00
C GLY A 597 2.53 11.94 -8.90
N GLN A 598 2.92 12.88 -8.03
CA GLN A 598 2.15 14.10 -7.80
C GLN A 598 2.19 14.97 -9.07
N ASP A 599 1.02 15.33 -9.60
CA ASP A 599 0.84 16.12 -10.83
C ASP A 599 1.46 15.53 -12.11
N SER A 600 1.80 14.24 -12.11
CA SER A 600 2.53 13.61 -13.20
C SER A 600 1.80 13.56 -14.55
N GLU A 601 0.45 13.62 -14.61
CA GLU A 601 -0.28 13.73 -15.88
C GLU A 601 0.14 14.99 -16.67
N ARG A 602 0.36 16.11 -15.98
CA ARG A 602 0.86 17.37 -16.56
C ARG A 602 2.40 17.41 -16.55
N GLY A 603 2.98 16.86 -15.50
CA GLY A 603 4.35 17.09 -15.05
C GLY A 603 4.45 18.38 -14.23
N THR A 604 5.13 18.32 -13.09
CA THR A 604 5.39 19.46 -12.19
C THR A 604 5.85 20.68 -12.97
N PHE A 605 6.82 20.48 -13.88
CA PHE A 605 7.46 21.53 -14.66
C PHE A 605 6.80 21.83 -16.01
N PHE A 606 5.53 21.42 -16.21
CA PHE A 606 4.73 21.75 -17.40
C PHE A 606 5.36 21.26 -18.72
N HIS A 607 5.88 20.02 -18.72
CA HIS A 607 6.64 19.47 -19.85
C HIS A 607 5.98 18.22 -20.47
N ARG A 608 5.18 17.47 -19.71
CA ARG A 608 4.70 16.13 -20.10
C ARG A 608 3.39 16.14 -20.86
N HIS A 609 2.35 16.74 -20.28
CA HIS A 609 1.00 16.82 -20.89
C HIS A 609 0.50 15.48 -21.46
N ALA A 610 0.55 14.41 -20.65
CA ALA A 610 0.02 13.10 -21.00
C ALA A 610 -1.53 13.04 -20.89
N ALA A 611 -2.12 13.96 -20.13
CA ALA A 611 -3.56 14.22 -20.10
C ALA A 611 -3.86 15.67 -20.50
N LEU A 612 -4.78 15.85 -21.45
CA LEU A 612 -5.20 17.15 -21.97
C LEU A 612 -6.63 17.44 -21.49
N HIS A 613 -6.82 18.58 -20.82
CA HIS A 613 -8.13 18.98 -20.30
C HIS A 613 -8.81 19.94 -21.27
N ASP A 614 -10.02 19.58 -21.71
CA ASP A 614 -10.83 20.42 -22.58
C ASP A 614 -11.27 21.69 -21.83
N GLN A 615 -11.07 22.87 -22.43
CA GLN A 615 -11.37 24.15 -21.79
C GLN A 615 -12.88 24.45 -21.73
N GLU A 616 -13.70 23.76 -22.51
CA GLU A 616 -15.16 23.86 -22.53
C GLU A 616 -15.83 22.76 -21.68
N GLY A 617 -15.04 21.96 -20.95
CA GLY A 617 -15.55 20.96 -20.01
C GLY A 617 -15.95 19.62 -20.63
N LYS A 618 -15.53 19.30 -21.85
CA LYS A 618 -15.86 18.02 -22.53
C LYS A 618 -15.11 16.79 -21.99
N GLY A 619 -14.23 16.98 -21.01
CA GLY A 619 -13.49 15.90 -20.36
C GLY A 619 -11.99 15.94 -20.61
N VAL A 620 -11.36 14.77 -20.56
CA VAL A 620 -9.89 14.62 -20.62
C VAL A 620 -9.52 13.72 -21.79
N TYR A 621 -8.66 14.22 -22.68
CA TYR A 621 -8.07 13.47 -23.78
C TYR A 621 -6.66 12.98 -23.42
N ARG A 622 -6.37 11.70 -23.64
CA ARG A 622 -5.08 11.07 -23.29
C ARG A 622 -4.40 10.51 -24.55
N PRO A 623 -3.46 11.24 -25.17
CA PRO A 623 -2.89 10.87 -26.46
C PRO A 623 -2.28 9.46 -26.49
N LEU A 624 -1.55 9.06 -25.44
CA LEU A 624 -0.94 7.72 -25.36
C LEU A 624 -1.98 6.60 -25.34
N GLU A 625 -3.10 6.79 -24.65
CA GLU A 625 -4.18 5.78 -24.61
C GLU A 625 -4.86 5.61 -25.98
N GLN A 626 -4.84 6.63 -26.83
CA GLN A 626 -5.39 6.54 -28.19
C GLN A 626 -4.52 5.72 -29.15
N LEU A 627 -3.27 5.41 -28.76
CA LEU A 627 -2.40 4.51 -29.52
C LEU A 627 -2.74 3.04 -29.27
N LEU A 628 -3.30 2.69 -28.11
CA LEU A 628 -3.50 1.30 -27.69
C LEU A 628 -4.32 0.45 -28.68
N PRO A 629 -5.37 0.96 -29.35
CA PRO A 629 -6.10 0.19 -30.36
C PRO A 629 -5.28 -0.15 -31.61
N LEU A 630 -4.11 0.47 -31.80
CA LEU A 630 -3.22 0.25 -32.95
C LEU A 630 -2.25 -0.92 -32.74
N PHE A 631 -2.11 -1.41 -31.51
CA PHE A 631 -1.06 -2.36 -31.15
C PHE A 631 -1.61 -3.75 -30.82
N ASP A 632 -0.95 -4.76 -31.39
CA ASP A 632 -1.17 -6.15 -31.03
C ASP A 632 -0.71 -6.41 -29.59
N GLY A 633 -1.34 -7.37 -28.89
CA GLY A 633 -1.02 -7.67 -27.48
C GLY A 633 -1.76 -6.85 -26.42
N GLN A 634 -2.48 -5.78 -26.82
CA GLN A 634 -3.33 -4.98 -25.94
C GLN A 634 -2.62 -4.47 -24.67
N PRO A 635 -1.51 -3.73 -24.81
CA PRO A 635 -0.80 -3.12 -23.68
C PRO A 635 -1.71 -2.12 -22.93
N GLN A 636 -1.33 -1.78 -21.70
CA GLN A 636 -2.02 -0.78 -20.89
C GLN A 636 -1.12 0.44 -20.69
N CYS A 637 -1.70 1.64 -20.78
CA CYS A 637 -1.04 2.88 -20.41
C CYS A 637 -1.82 3.55 -19.28
N ARG A 638 -1.15 3.87 -18.16
CA ARG A 638 -1.72 4.60 -17.04
C ARG A 638 -0.75 5.68 -16.56
N ILE A 639 -1.08 6.94 -16.80
CA ILE A 639 -0.37 8.08 -16.23
C ILE A 639 -1.27 8.68 -15.14
N ILE A 640 -0.76 8.76 -13.92
CA ILE A 640 -1.54 8.91 -12.69
C ILE A 640 -1.02 10.10 -11.91
N ASN A 641 -1.91 11.06 -11.62
CA ASN A 641 -1.70 11.98 -10.50
C ASN A 641 -1.95 11.21 -9.21
N SER A 642 -0.90 11.00 -8.42
CA SER A 642 -0.99 10.32 -7.14
C SER A 642 -1.71 11.17 -6.09
N VAL A 643 -2.09 10.54 -4.98
CA VAL A 643 -2.34 11.27 -3.74
C VAL A 643 -1.04 11.91 -3.23
N LEU A 644 -1.15 12.85 -2.32
CA LEU A 644 -0.01 13.54 -1.70
C LEU A 644 0.58 12.67 -0.58
N SER A 645 1.24 11.59 -0.99
CA SER A 645 1.96 10.63 -0.14
C SER A 645 3.14 10.08 -0.93
N GLU A 646 4.31 10.02 -0.30
CA GLU A 646 5.50 9.39 -0.86
C GLU A 646 5.63 7.95 -0.38
N GLU A 647 5.45 7.68 0.92
CA GLU A 647 5.73 6.38 1.54
C GLU A 647 4.81 5.28 1.00
N ALA A 648 3.49 5.45 1.10
CA ALA A 648 2.54 4.46 0.59
C ALA A 648 2.55 4.38 -0.94
N VAL A 649 2.66 5.50 -1.66
CA VAL A 649 2.67 5.46 -3.13
C VAL A 649 3.93 4.76 -3.66
N LEU A 650 5.11 5.03 -3.11
CA LEU A 650 6.33 4.32 -3.55
C LEU A 650 6.28 2.83 -3.17
N GLY A 651 5.77 2.49 -1.99
CA GLY A 651 5.53 1.10 -1.59
C GLY A 651 4.59 0.38 -2.56
N PHE A 652 3.52 1.06 -2.99
CA PHE A 652 2.58 0.55 -3.97
C PHE A 652 3.24 0.31 -5.34
N GLU A 653 3.99 1.28 -5.86
CA GLU A 653 4.66 1.12 -7.16
C GLU A 653 5.75 0.03 -7.10
N TYR A 654 6.44 -0.13 -5.96
CA TYR A 654 7.34 -1.26 -5.75
C TYR A 654 6.59 -2.60 -5.85
N GLY A 655 5.49 -2.75 -5.11
CA GLY A 655 4.66 -3.96 -5.13
C GLY A 655 4.09 -4.29 -6.50
N TYR A 656 3.69 -3.26 -7.26
CA TYR A 656 3.25 -3.43 -8.65
C TYR A 656 4.41 -3.92 -9.53
N SER A 657 5.57 -3.26 -9.47
CA SER A 657 6.73 -3.60 -10.30
C SER A 657 7.32 -4.97 -9.98
N SER A 658 7.38 -5.37 -8.71
CA SER A 658 7.84 -6.71 -8.30
C SER A 658 6.85 -7.81 -8.65
N SER A 659 5.64 -7.44 -9.10
CA SER A 659 4.61 -8.38 -9.53
C SER A 659 4.47 -8.43 -11.04
N GLU A 660 4.80 -7.37 -11.79
CA GLU A 660 4.58 -7.26 -13.24
C GLU A 660 5.87 -6.93 -14.00
N PRO A 661 6.62 -7.94 -14.48
CA PRO A 661 7.91 -7.73 -15.15
C PRO A 661 7.80 -7.09 -16.55
N GLU A 662 6.62 -7.11 -17.17
CA GLU A 662 6.38 -6.61 -18.53
C GLU A 662 5.70 -5.23 -18.57
N CYS A 663 5.70 -4.53 -17.43
CA CYS A 663 5.23 -3.15 -17.31
C CYS A 663 6.40 -2.22 -16.92
N LEU A 664 6.59 -1.14 -17.67
CA LEU A 664 7.43 -0.02 -17.24
C LEU A 664 6.69 0.74 -16.14
N VAL A 665 7.06 0.44 -14.89
CA VAL A 665 6.53 1.12 -13.70
C VAL A 665 7.47 2.25 -13.31
N ILE A 666 6.92 3.45 -13.18
CA ILE A 666 7.64 4.68 -12.87
C ILE A 666 6.94 5.36 -11.69
N TRP A 667 7.72 5.66 -10.66
CA TRP A 667 7.35 6.62 -9.63
C TRP A 667 8.08 7.94 -9.85
N GLU A 668 7.34 9.05 -9.91
CA GLU A 668 7.91 10.39 -10.06
C GLU A 668 7.67 11.22 -8.80
N ALA A 669 8.77 11.66 -8.17
CA ALA A 669 8.70 12.64 -7.10
C ALA A 669 8.40 14.03 -7.67
N GLN A 670 7.65 14.87 -6.96
CA GLN A 670 7.41 16.25 -7.42
C GLN A 670 8.73 17.04 -7.54
N PHE A 671 9.57 16.90 -6.51
CA PHE A 671 11.00 17.20 -6.49
C PHE A 671 11.70 15.99 -5.86
N GLY A 672 12.92 15.68 -6.32
CA GLY A 672 13.65 14.52 -5.80
C GLY A 672 13.92 14.60 -4.29
N ASP A 673 13.94 15.81 -3.74
CA ASP A 673 14.12 16.12 -2.32
C ASP A 673 13.10 15.39 -1.42
N PHE A 674 11.86 15.18 -1.89
CA PHE A 674 10.76 14.60 -1.12
C PHE A 674 10.79 13.06 -1.05
N ALA A 675 11.63 12.40 -1.85
CA ALA A 675 11.74 10.93 -1.81
C ALA A 675 12.20 10.39 -0.44
N ASN A 676 12.76 11.27 0.41
CA ASN A 676 13.11 10.93 1.79
C ASN A 676 11.89 10.58 2.67
N GLY A 677 10.67 10.99 2.30
CA GLY A 677 9.44 10.54 2.96
C GLY A 677 9.21 9.03 2.82
N ALA A 678 9.73 8.42 1.75
CA ALA A 678 9.61 6.99 1.47
C ALA A 678 10.90 6.20 1.77
N GLN A 679 11.75 6.68 2.70
CA GLN A 679 13.07 6.11 2.94
C GLN A 679 13.02 4.64 3.35
N VAL A 680 12.00 4.21 4.10
CA VAL A 680 11.84 2.79 4.50
C VAL A 680 11.65 1.91 3.27
N VAL A 681 10.88 2.35 2.27
CA VAL A 681 10.70 1.61 1.02
C VAL A 681 12.00 1.53 0.24
N ILE A 682 12.76 2.64 0.18
CA ILE A 682 14.06 2.69 -0.51
C ILE A 682 15.04 1.70 0.14
N ASP A 683 15.20 1.76 1.46
CA ASP A 683 16.21 0.99 2.20
C ASP A 683 15.85 -0.50 2.27
N GLN A 684 14.58 -0.79 2.52
CA GLN A 684 14.13 -2.14 2.88
C GLN A 684 13.54 -2.94 1.73
N PHE A 685 13.21 -2.28 0.62
CA PHE A 685 12.72 -2.97 -0.57
C PHE A 685 13.61 -2.67 -1.77
N LEU A 686 13.67 -1.41 -2.19
CA LEU A 686 14.31 -1.00 -3.44
C LEU A 686 15.79 -1.44 -3.51
N SER A 687 16.57 -1.16 -2.48
CA SER A 687 18.01 -1.46 -2.48
C SER A 687 18.38 -2.86 -2.01
N SER A 688 17.47 -3.61 -1.38
CA SER A 688 17.84 -4.82 -0.62
C SER A 688 16.96 -6.05 -0.85
N SER A 689 15.81 -5.96 -1.53
CA SER A 689 14.92 -7.13 -1.69
C SER A 689 15.51 -8.27 -2.51
N GLU A 690 16.32 -8.01 -3.53
CA GLU A 690 16.97 -9.11 -4.26
C GLU A 690 18.00 -9.82 -3.37
N ALA A 691 18.82 -9.06 -2.66
CA ALA A 691 19.84 -9.62 -1.77
C ALA A 691 19.24 -10.39 -0.59
N LYS A 692 18.09 -9.95 -0.06
CA LYS A 692 17.41 -10.60 1.07
C LYS A 692 16.53 -11.76 0.64
N TRP A 693 15.77 -11.60 -0.44
CA TRP A 693 14.64 -12.47 -0.80
C TRP A 693 14.67 -12.99 -2.23
N GLY A 694 15.69 -12.66 -3.03
CA GLY A 694 15.75 -13.01 -4.46
C GLY A 694 14.64 -12.38 -5.30
N SER A 695 13.98 -11.34 -4.77
CA SER A 695 12.87 -10.65 -5.43
C SER A 695 13.40 -9.58 -6.39
N LEU A 696 13.04 -9.69 -7.67
CA LEU A 696 13.42 -8.75 -8.72
C LEU A 696 12.42 -7.58 -8.78
N CYS A 697 12.89 -6.43 -9.25
CA CYS A 697 12.07 -5.22 -9.36
C CYS A 697 12.59 -4.34 -10.50
N GLY A 698 11.71 -3.92 -11.41
CA GLY A 698 12.04 -3.07 -12.55
C GLY A 698 11.70 -1.59 -12.35
N LEU A 699 11.38 -1.16 -11.13
CA LEU A 699 10.83 0.17 -10.85
C LEU A 699 11.80 1.29 -11.20
N VAL A 700 11.30 2.32 -11.88
CA VAL A 700 12.05 3.55 -12.18
C VAL A 700 11.63 4.65 -11.21
N LEU A 701 12.61 5.33 -10.60
CA LEU A 701 12.39 6.56 -9.83
C LEU A 701 12.85 7.75 -10.66
N LEU A 702 11.92 8.65 -11.00
CA LEU A 702 12.25 9.96 -11.56
C LEU A 702 12.32 10.98 -10.41
N LEU A 703 13.53 11.46 -10.12
CA LEU A 703 13.80 12.36 -9.00
C LEU A 703 14.31 13.71 -9.51
N PRO A 704 13.43 14.73 -9.65
CA PRO A 704 13.84 16.03 -10.17
C PRO A 704 14.97 16.66 -9.34
N HIS A 705 16.13 16.84 -9.95
CA HIS A 705 17.38 17.19 -9.32
C HIS A 705 18.06 18.36 -10.08
N GLY A 706 18.75 19.24 -9.36
CA GLY A 706 19.59 20.29 -9.94
C GLY A 706 19.60 21.56 -9.11
N TYR A 707 20.74 22.25 -9.04
CA TYR A 707 20.89 23.45 -8.23
C TYR A 707 20.54 24.66 -9.09
N ASP A 708 19.28 25.09 -9.02
CA ASP A 708 18.72 26.22 -9.78
C ASP A 708 18.41 27.45 -8.88
N GLY A 709 18.92 27.48 -7.65
CA GLY A 709 18.74 28.59 -6.71
C GLY A 709 17.37 28.66 -6.03
N GLN A 710 16.65 27.52 -5.94
CA GLN A 710 15.30 27.42 -5.36
C GLN A 710 15.28 27.00 -3.87
N GLY A 711 16.45 26.98 -3.21
CA GLY A 711 16.56 26.63 -1.79
C GLY A 711 16.73 25.13 -1.53
N PRO A 712 16.82 24.75 -0.23
CA PRO A 712 17.28 23.43 0.18
C PRO A 712 16.34 22.25 -0.13
N GLU A 713 15.03 22.47 -0.25
CA GLU A 713 14.03 21.41 -0.52
C GLU A 713 13.58 21.34 -2.00
N HIS A 714 14.27 22.05 -2.89
CA HIS A 714 13.98 22.07 -4.32
C HIS A 714 15.25 21.97 -5.15
N SER A 715 16.28 21.27 -4.66
CA SER A 715 17.61 21.23 -5.26
C SER A 715 18.16 19.81 -5.41
N SER A 716 18.04 18.99 -4.36
CA SER A 716 18.80 17.74 -4.25
C SER A 716 17.90 16.53 -3.98
N ALA A 717 17.86 15.63 -4.95
CA ALA A 717 17.41 14.25 -4.77
C ALA A 717 18.32 13.39 -3.85
N ARG A 718 19.34 13.96 -3.21
CA ARG A 718 20.30 13.27 -2.34
C ARG A 718 20.97 12.09 -3.04
N LEU A 719 21.54 12.35 -4.21
CA LEU A 719 22.28 11.39 -5.03
C LEU A 719 23.30 10.57 -4.19
N GLU A 720 23.97 11.23 -3.23
CA GLU A 720 24.94 10.61 -2.32
C GLU A 720 24.35 9.43 -1.52
N ARG A 721 23.06 9.50 -1.16
CA ARG A 721 22.40 8.47 -0.36
C ARG A 721 22.13 7.23 -1.19
N PHE A 722 21.70 7.38 -2.44
CA PHE A 722 21.54 6.25 -3.35
C PHE A 722 22.89 5.60 -3.66
N LEU A 723 23.94 6.39 -3.89
CA LEU A 723 25.30 5.87 -4.09
C LEU A 723 25.84 5.12 -2.88
N GLN A 724 25.48 5.54 -1.66
CA GLN A 724 25.82 4.82 -0.44
C GLN A 724 25.11 3.45 -0.34
N LEU A 725 23.86 3.35 -0.81
CA LEU A 725 23.09 2.10 -0.83
C LEU A 725 23.52 1.15 -1.96
N ALA A 726 24.30 1.63 -2.92
CA ALA A 726 24.68 0.88 -4.10
C ALA A 726 25.72 -0.21 -3.82
N ALA A 727 25.34 -1.48 -3.98
CA ALA A 727 26.21 -2.63 -3.80
C ALA A 727 25.70 -3.84 -4.59
N GLN A 728 26.60 -4.73 -5.04
CA GLN A 728 26.25 -5.99 -5.71
C GLN A 728 25.27 -5.83 -6.90
N ASP A 729 25.39 -4.73 -7.64
CA ASP A 729 24.53 -4.37 -8.77
C ASP A 729 23.04 -4.31 -8.41
N ASN A 730 22.71 -3.99 -7.14
CA ASN A 730 21.35 -3.98 -6.61
C ASN A 730 20.43 -2.96 -7.30
N ILE A 731 20.95 -1.76 -7.61
CA ILE A 731 20.23 -0.67 -8.25
C ILE A 731 21.05 -0.09 -9.42
N GLN A 732 20.42 0.79 -10.20
CA GLN A 732 21.08 1.57 -11.25
C GLN A 732 20.92 3.05 -10.93
N ILE A 733 21.97 3.85 -11.01
CA ILE A 733 21.93 5.28 -10.70
C ILE A 733 22.44 6.06 -11.91
N CYS A 734 21.56 6.84 -12.53
CA CYS A 734 21.82 7.57 -13.76
C CYS A 734 21.45 9.05 -13.63
N VAL A 735 22.20 9.90 -14.31
CA VAL A 735 22.03 11.37 -14.33
C VAL A 735 22.02 11.85 -15.79
N PRO A 736 20.97 11.47 -16.57
CA PRO A 736 20.94 11.73 -17.99
C PRO A 736 21.00 13.24 -18.30
N SER A 737 21.77 13.62 -19.32
CA SER A 737 21.95 15.05 -19.67
C SER A 737 21.27 15.48 -20.98
N THR A 738 20.77 14.55 -21.81
CA THR A 738 20.13 14.85 -23.10
C THR A 738 18.76 14.18 -23.26
N PRO A 739 17.87 14.71 -24.12
CA PRO A 739 16.62 14.06 -24.45
C PRO A 739 16.78 12.64 -25.05
N ALA A 740 17.84 12.39 -25.83
CA ALA A 740 18.10 11.06 -26.36
C ALA A 740 18.41 10.04 -25.24
N GLN A 741 19.13 10.47 -24.21
CA GLN A 741 19.49 9.61 -23.08
C GLN A 741 18.27 9.17 -22.28
N ILE A 742 17.29 10.05 -22.03
CA ILE A 742 16.04 9.64 -21.37
C ILE A 742 15.21 8.69 -22.24
N PHE A 743 15.20 8.90 -23.56
CA PHE A 743 14.52 7.98 -24.48
C PHE A 743 15.12 6.57 -24.41
N HIS A 744 16.44 6.46 -24.60
CA HIS A 744 17.11 5.17 -24.62
C HIS A 744 17.13 4.48 -23.26
N ILE A 745 17.27 5.21 -22.14
CA ILE A 745 17.35 4.57 -20.82
C ILE A 745 16.02 3.94 -20.39
N LEU A 746 14.88 4.58 -20.72
CA LEU A 746 13.56 4.03 -20.43
C LEU A 746 13.28 2.80 -21.30
N ARG A 747 13.65 2.84 -22.59
CA ARG A 747 13.57 1.65 -23.47
C ARG A 747 14.49 0.53 -22.98
N ARG A 748 15.73 0.85 -22.59
CA ARG A 748 16.71 -0.09 -22.02
C ARG A 748 16.17 -0.80 -20.78
N GLN A 749 15.40 -0.11 -19.94
CA GLN A 749 14.83 -0.70 -18.73
C GLN A 749 13.88 -1.86 -19.03
N MET A 750 13.17 -1.82 -20.16
CA MET A 750 12.22 -2.88 -20.56
C MET A 750 12.84 -3.91 -21.50
N LEU A 751 13.56 -3.46 -22.53
CA LEU A 751 14.11 -4.30 -23.59
C LEU A 751 15.31 -5.14 -23.13
N ARG A 752 16.08 -4.64 -22.16
CA ARG A 752 17.15 -5.44 -21.56
C ARG A 752 16.51 -6.47 -20.62
N PRO A 753 16.92 -7.75 -20.64
CA PRO A 753 16.43 -8.76 -19.71
C PRO A 753 17.02 -8.56 -18.29
N TYR A 754 17.04 -7.32 -17.78
CA TYR A 754 17.62 -6.94 -16.50
C TYR A 754 16.63 -6.08 -15.73
N ARG A 755 15.98 -6.67 -14.73
CA ARG A 755 14.97 -6.01 -13.88
C ARG A 755 15.59 -5.63 -12.54
N LYS A 756 16.22 -4.46 -12.54
CA LYS A 756 16.72 -3.78 -11.35
C LYS A 756 16.17 -2.37 -11.23
N PRO A 757 15.95 -1.86 -10.01
CA PRO A 757 15.50 -0.49 -9.84
C PRO A 757 16.42 0.50 -10.53
N LEU A 758 15.82 1.52 -11.16
CA LEU A 758 16.53 2.54 -11.91
C LEU A 758 16.24 3.91 -11.31
N ILE A 759 17.25 4.49 -10.67
CA ILE A 759 17.20 5.82 -10.05
C ILE A 759 17.70 6.84 -11.06
N ILE A 760 16.83 7.74 -11.48
CA ILE A 760 17.14 8.80 -12.44
C ILE A 760 17.08 10.13 -11.72
N MET A 761 18.21 10.84 -11.68
CA MET A 761 18.26 12.25 -11.35
C MET A 761 17.67 13.03 -12.54
N SER A 762 16.35 13.20 -12.55
CA SER A 762 15.63 13.80 -13.67
C SER A 762 15.80 15.33 -13.65
N PRO A 763 15.73 16.00 -14.80
CA PRO A 763 16.04 17.43 -14.85
C PRO A 763 14.87 18.33 -14.48
N LYS A 764 15.21 19.58 -14.17
CA LYS A 764 14.25 20.70 -14.05
C LYS A 764 14.48 21.73 -15.14
N SER A 765 15.59 22.47 -15.07
CA SER A 765 15.96 23.50 -16.04
C SER A 765 16.31 22.92 -17.42
N LEU A 766 16.88 21.71 -17.50
CA LEU A 766 17.21 21.09 -18.80
C LEU A 766 15.99 20.77 -19.67
N LEU A 767 14.80 20.65 -19.08
CA LEU A 767 13.55 20.40 -19.82
C LEU A 767 13.30 21.42 -20.93
N ARG A 768 13.87 22.62 -20.83
CA ARG A 768 13.73 23.72 -21.79
C ARG A 768 15.08 24.33 -22.20
N HIS A 769 16.20 23.70 -21.84
CA HIS A 769 17.52 24.26 -22.10
C HIS A 769 17.87 24.14 -23.59
N ARG A 770 18.28 25.24 -24.22
CA ARG A 770 18.51 25.34 -25.68
C ARG A 770 19.56 24.36 -26.23
N LEU A 771 20.49 23.92 -25.39
CA LEU A 771 21.53 22.95 -25.75
C LEU A 771 21.18 21.51 -25.33
N SER A 772 20.14 21.32 -24.51
CA SER A 772 19.65 19.99 -24.14
C SER A 772 18.56 19.56 -25.13
N ILE A 773 19.01 19.13 -26.30
CA ILE A 773 18.16 18.76 -27.44
C ILE A 773 18.62 17.43 -28.04
N ALA A 774 17.75 16.77 -28.79
CA ALA A 774 18.09 15.61 -29.61
C ALA A 774 17.55 15.78 -31.04
N THR A 775 18.13 15.04 -31.97
CA THR A 775 17.63 14.84 -33.33
C THR A 775 16.83 13.53 -33.42
N ARG A 776 16.14 13.28 -34.53
CA ARG A 776 15.46 11.98 -34.74
C ARG A 776 16.48 10.87 -34.95
N GLU A 777 17.60 11.22 -35.57
CA GLU A 777 18.73 10.33 -35.84
C GLU A 777 19.38 9.87 -34.54
N ASP A 778 19.49 10.75 -33.53
CA ASP A 778 19.97 10.36 -32.20
C ASP A 778 19.11 9.24 -31.60
N LEU A 779 17.79 9.26 -31.80
CA LEU A 779 16.89 8.20 -31.32
C LEU A 779 16.89 6.96 -32.22
N ALA A 780 17.10 7.15 -33.52
CA ALA A 780 16.99 6.10 -34.54
C ALA A 780 18.26 5.30 -34.77
N GLN A 781 19.40 5.83 -34.35
CA GLN A 781 20.72 5.20 -34.55
C GLN A 781 21.53 5.16 -33.25
N GLY A 782 21.10 5.88 -32.21
CA GLY A 782 21.77 5.93 -30.92
C GLY A 782 21.40 4.78 -29.99
N ALA A 783 22.02 4.83 -28.82
CA ALA A 783 21.73 4.00 -27.66
C ALA A 783 22.04 4.81 -26.40
N PHE A 784 21.67 4.28 -25.23
CA PHE A 784 22.07 4.90 -23.97
C PHE A 784 23.59 4.81 -23.81
N GLN A 785 24.25 5.96 -23.74
CA GLN A 785 25.68 6.07 -23.50
C GLN A 785 25.92 6.18 -21.99
N THR A 786 26.72 5.29 -21.41
CA THR A 786 27.09 5.32 -19.98
C THR A 786 28.02 6.49 -19.67
N VAL A 787 28.87 6.84 -20.64
CA VAL A 787 29.78 8.00 -20.62
C VAL A 787 29.69 8.70 -21.97
N ILE A 788 29.58 10.03 -21.97
CA ILE A 788 29.61 10.83 -23.20
C ILE A 788 30.91 11.66 -23.21
N ASP A 789 31.68 11.48 -24.27
CA ASP A 789 32.94 12.19 -24.52
C ASP A 789 32.72 13.68 -24.87
N GLU A 790 33.80 14.42 -25.05
CA GLU A 790 33.81 15.79 -25.52
C GLU A 790 33.10 15.93 -26.88
N VAL A 791 32.21 16.91 -26.99
CA VAL A 791 31.38 17.13 -28.20
C VAL A 791 31.91 18.24 -29.09
N ASP A 792 32.66 19.20 -28.55
CA ASP A 792 33.28 20.25 -29.35
C ASP A 792 34.56 19.73 -30.00
N SER A 793 34.80 20.15 -31.24
CA SER A 793 36.02 19.79 -31.96
C SER A 793 37.25 20.46 -31.34
N GLN A 794 38.02 19.70 -30.58
CA GLN A 794 39.31 20.09 -30.03
C GLN A 794 40.34 18.95 -30.14
N SER A 795 41.63 19.31 -30.23
CA SER A 795 42.69 18.30 -30.30
C SER A 795 42.88 17.65 -28.93
N LYS A 796 42.57 16.36 -28.81
CA LYS A 796 42.70 15.62 -27.55
C LYS A 796 44.13 15.59 -26.99
N ASN A 797 45.14 15.69 -27.87
CA ASN A 797 46.56 15.81 -27.49
C ASN A 797 46.92 17.18 -26.88
N SER A 798 46.08 18.19 -27.03
CA SER A 798 46.32 19.53 -26.46
C SER A 798 45.55 19.77 -25.16
N VAL A 799 44.78 18.78 -24.71
CA VAL A 799 44.01 18.86 -23.47
C VAL A 799 44.93 18.60 -22.28
N LEU A 800 45.00 19.56 -21.37
CA LEU A 800 45.81 19.51 -20.15
C LEU A 800 44.99 19.10 -18.92
N ARG A 801 43.68 19.36 -18.94
CA ARG A 801 42.72 18.97 -17.91
C ARG A 801 41.50 18.28 -18.51
N VAL A 802 41.08 17.18 -17.92
CA VAL A 802 39.79 16.53 -18.23
C VAL A 802 38.85 16.73 -17.05
N VAL A 803 37.70 17.37 -17.30
CA VAL A 803 36.66 17.61 -16.30
C VAL A 803 35.54 16.59 -16.50
N PHE A 804 35.41 15.66 -15.56
CA PHE A 804 34.23 14.80 -15.44
C PHE A 804 33.13 15.52 -14.68
N CYS A 805 31.90 15.37 -15.15
CA CYS A 805 30.71 15.87 -14.48
C CYS A 805 29.49 14.97 -14.78
N ALA A 806 28.36 15.24 -14.14
CA ALA A 806 27.10 14.53 -14.40
C ALA A 806 25.93 15.52 -14.44
N GLY A 807 24.96 15.28 -15.33
CA GLY A 807 23.74 16.09 -15.40
C GLY A 807 23.96 17.54 -15.86
N LYS A 808 23.21 18.47 -15.26
CA LYS A 808 23.03 19.83 -15.80
C LYS A 808 24.27 20.71 -15.75
N VAL A 809 25.17 20.48 -14.80
CA VAL A 809 26.39 21.30 -14.61
C VAL A 809 27.26 21.32 -15.86
N TYR A 810 27.18 20.25 -16.68
CA TYR A 810 27.82 20.20 -17.98
C TYR A 810 27.51 21.42 -18.85
N TYR A 811 26.25 21.85 -18.90
CA TYR A 811 25.84 22.95 -19.76
C TYR A 811 26.35 24.30 -19.27
N ASP A 812 26.39 24.51 -17.96
CA ASP A 812 26.98 25.72 -17.36
C ASP A 812 28.48 25.80 -17.69
N LEU A 813 29.20 24.68 -17.53
CA LEU A 813 30.63 24.59 -17.87
C LEU A 813 30.87 24.74 -19.37
N LEU A 814 30.06 24.11 -20.21
CA LEU A 814 30.17 24.19 -21.67
C LEU A 814 29.99 25.62 -22.17
N GLU A 815 28.97 26.33 -21.68
CA GLU A 815 28.71 27.70 -22.07
C GLU A 815 29.84 28.64 -21.64
N GLN A 816 30.35 28.50 -20.41
CA GLN A 816 31.49 29.30 -19.95
C GLN A 816 32.78 28.97 -20.72
N ARG A 817 33.06 27.69 -20.98
CA ARG A 817 34.23 27.26 -21.74
C ARG A 817 34.21 27.82 -23.15
N ARG A 818 33.07 27.74 -23.85
CA ARG A 818 32.88 28.30 -25.20
C ARG A 818 33.00 29.82 -25.20
N LYS A 819 32.43 30.50 -24.19
CA LYS A 819 32.53 31.96 -24.05
C LYS A 819 33.97 32.45 -23.90
N ASN A 820 34.81 31.67 -23.23
CA ASN A 820 36.21 32.00 -22.97
C ASN A 820 37.18 31.39 -23.99
N ASP A 821 36.68 30.73 -25.05
CA ASP A 821 37.46 30.01 -26.08
C ASP A 821 38.54 29.07 -25.51
N ILE A 822 38.21 28.36 -24.44
CA ILE A 822 39.14 27.44 -23.76
C ILE A 822 39.19 26.11 -24.53
N LYS A 823 40.37 25.79 -25.09
CA LYS A 823 40.63 24.59 -25.93
C LYS A 823 41.40 23.48 -25.23
N HIS A 824 42.02 23.79 -24.08
CA HIS A 824 42.92 22.88 -23.35
C HIS A 824 42.20 22.11 -22.23
N ILE A 825 40.87 22.19 -22.15
CA ILE A 825 40.04 21.49 -21.17
C ILE A 825 38.94 20.71 -21.89
N ALA A 826 38.83 19.41 -21.62
CA ALA A 826 37.74 18.56 -22.10
C ALA A 826 36.66 18.38 -21.03
N LEU A 827 35.39 18.36 -21.44
CA LEU A 827 34.23 18.13 -20.58
C LEU A 827 33.62 16.75 -20.90
N ILE A 828 33.69 15.83 -19.96
CA ILE A 828 33.20 14.45 -20.08
C ILE A 828 32.01 14.25 -19.14
N ARG A 829 30.95 13.60 -19.62
CA ARG A 829 29.74 13.34 -18.84
C ARG A 829 29.66 11.88 -18.40
N LEU A 830 29.51 11.64 -17.10
CA LEU A 830 29.08 10.34 -16.57
C LEU A 830 27.56 10.32 -16.48
N GLU A 831 26.92 9.62 -17.41
CA GLU A 831 25.46 9.50 -17.47
C GLU A 831 24.97 8.36 -16.57
N GLN A 832 25.81 7.34 -16.34
CA GLN A 832 25.58 6.28 -15.37
C GLN A 832 26.69 6.30 -14.32
N LEU A 833 26.32 6.51 -13.05
CA LEU A 833 27.24 6.52 -11.91
C LEU A 833 27.35 5.13 -11.27
N TYR A 834 26.26 4.36 -11.25
CA TYR A 834 26.24 3.00 -10.73
C TYR A 834 25.36 2.06 -11.59
N PRO A 835 25.82 0.83 -11.88
CA PRO A 835 27.18 0.34 -11.73
C PRO A 835 28.19 1.22 -12.52
N PHE A 836 29.39 1.42 -11.97
CA PHE A 836 30.36 2.36 -12.53
C PHE A 836 30.96 1.82 -13.85
N PRO A 837 30.86 2.57 -14.97
CA PRO A 837 31.32 2.12 -16.30
C PRO A 837 32.85 2.23 -16.44
N ARG A 838 33.57 1.38 -15.70
CA ARG A 838 35.02 1.47 -15.52
C ARG A 838 35.78 1.37 -16.85
N GLU A 839 35.38 0.46 -17.72
CA GLU A 839 36.06 0.20 -19.00
C GLU A 839 35.87 1.37 -19.97
N GLU A 840 34.67 1.93 -20.03
CA GLU A 840 34.34 3.08 -20.87
C GLU A 840 35.06 4.35 -20.40
N VAL A 841 35.11 4.59 -19.08
CA VAL A 841 35.87 5.72 -18.52
C VAL A 841 37.37 5.58 -18.81
N ALA A 842 37.95 4.39 -18.63
CA ALA A 842 39.35 4.13 -18.93
C ALA A 842 39.66 4.37 -20.43
N THR A 843 38.77 3.92 -21.31
CA THR A 843 38.89 4.08 -22.76
C THR A 843 38.83 5.55 -23.17
N ILE A 844 38.00 6.37 -22.52
CA ILE A 844 37.92 7.81 -22.78
C ILE A 844 39.19 8.51 -22.27
N LEU A 845 39.62 8.24 -21.04
CA LEU A 845 40.83 8.83 -20.46
C LEU A 845 42.08 8.56 -21.31
N ALA A 846 42.23 7.36 -21.87
CA ALA A 846 43.35 7.00 -22.73
C ALA A 846 43.45 7.86 -24.01
N GLN A 847 42.37 8.52 -24.42
CA GLN A 847 42.36 9.40 -25.59
C GLN A 847 42.92 10.81 -25.29
N TYR A 848 43.18 11.14 -24.03
CA TYR A 848 43.70 12.43 -23.58
C TYR A 848 45.11 12.29 -22.95
N PRO A 849 46.14 11.97 -23.74
CA PRO A 849 47.46 11.57 -23.21
C PRO A 849 48.23 12.72 -22.53
N SER A 850 47.86 13.97 -22.77
CA SER A 850 48.49 15.15 -22.19
C SER A 850 47.78 15.69 -20.95
N ALA A 851 46.68 15.06 -20.54
CA ALA A 851 45.93 15.48 -19.37
C ALA A 851 46.63 15.02 -18.08
N VAL A 852 47.20 15.98 -17.37
CA VAL A 852 47.85 15.78 -16.05
C VAL A 852 46.86 15.92 -14.90
N GLU A 853 45.78 16.68 -15.11
CA GLU A 853 44.75 16.87 -14.09
C GLU A 853 43.42 16.30 -14.56
N ILE A 854 42.89 15.37 -13.77
CA ILE A 854 41.53 14.88 -13.90
C ILE A 854 40.72 15.53 -12.79
N LEU A 855 39.63 16.21 -13.16
CA LEU A 855 38.83 16.98 -12.22
C LEU A 855 37.40 16.45 -12.19
N TRP A 856 36.82 16.29 -11.00
CA TRP A 856 35.39 16.05 -10.83
C TRP A 856 34.68 17.37 -10.51
N ALA A 857 33.76 17.79 -11.39
CA ALA A 857 32.93 18.98 -11.20
C ALA A 857 31.49 18.59 -10.87
N GLN A 858 30.96 19.13 -9.77
CA GLN A 858 29.57 18.91 -9.35
C GLN A 858 28.95 20.15 -8.72
N GLU A 859 27.62 20.27 -8.79
CA GLU A 859 26.90 21.38 -8.17
C GLU A 859 26.67 21.15 -6.68
N GLU A 860 26.54 19.90 -6.28
CA GLU A 860 26.26 19.51 -4.92
C GLU A 860 27.41 19.90 -3.98
N PRO A 861 27.11 20.24 -2.71
CA PRO A 861 28.11 20.35 -1.65
C PRO A 861 29.07 19.15 -1.64
N ARG A 862 30.32 19.37 -1.22
CA ARG A 862 31.36 18.33 -1.25
C ARG A 862 31.03 17.04 -0.47
N ASN A 863 30.17 17.12 0.55
CA ASN A 863 29.62 15.97 1.30
C ASN A 863 28.35 15.36 0.70
N GLN A 864 27.96 15.81 -0.49
CA GLN A 864 26.76 15.40 -1.21
C GLN A 864 27.15 15.09 -2.67
N GLY A 865 26.17 14.69 -3.48
CA GLY A 865 26.43 14.33 -4.87
C GLY A 865 27.32 13.08 -4.97
N ALA A 866 28.20 13.03 -5.97
CA ALA A 866 28.97 11.82 -6.26
C ALA A 866 30.43 11.86 -5.80
N TRP A 867 30.92 12.97 -5.24
CA TRP A 867 32.36 13.16 -4.95
C TRP A 867 32.98 12.01 -4.16
N ASP A 868 32.42 11.64 -3.01
CA ASP A 868 33.00 10.58 -2.16
C ASP A 868 33.02 9.22 -2.88
N PHE A 869 32.00 8.94 -3.70
CA PHE A 869 31.94 7.73 -4.52
C PHE A 869 33.02 7.74 -5.61
N ILE A 870 33.13 8.83 -6.37
CA ILE A 870 34.07 9.01 -7.48
C ILE A 870 35.53 9.04 -7.00
N ASN A 871 35.79 9.63 -5.83
CA ASN A 871 37.10 9.71 -5.21
C ASN A 871 37.61 8.38 -4.63
N SER A 872 36.81 7.31 -4.66
CA SER A 872 37.26 6.00 -4.19
C SER A 872 38.20 5.31 -5.20
N ARG A 873 39.14 4.48 -4.70
CA ARG A 873 40.03 3.65 -5.54
C ARG A 873 39.29 2.61 -6.40
N ARG A 874 38.00 2.37 -6.16
CA ARG A 874 37.19 1.47 -6.99
C ARG A 874 36.67 2.15 -8.27
N HIS A 875 36.64 3.48 -8.28
CA HIS A 875 36.06 4.29 -9.35
C HIS A 875 37.14 5.15 -10.02
N LEU A 876 36.89 6.45 -10.21
CA LEU A 876 37.74 7.34 -11.00
C LEU A 876 39.16 7.48 -10.42
N ALA A 877 39.30 7.64 -9.11
CA ALA A 877 40.63 7.75 -8.48
C ALA A 877 41.52 6.52 -8.73
N GLY A 878 40.91 5.34 -8.91
CA GLY A 878 41.63 4.11 -9.22
C GLY A 878 41.93 3.87 -10.70
N LEU A 879 41.60 4.82 -11.58
CA LEU A 879 41.91 4.79 -13.01
C LEU A 879 43.06 5.73 -13.40
N LEU A 880 43.52 6.57 -12.47
CA LEU A 880 44.57 7.55 -12.72
C LEU A 880 45.95 6.89 -12.81
N THR A 881 46.80 7.42 -13.70
CA THR A 881 48.23 7.09 -13.72
C THR A 881 48.98 7.84 -12.61
N PRO A 882 50.22 7.43 -12.25
CA PRO A 882 51.02 8.13 -11.24
C PRO A 882 51.29 9.61 -11.54
N GLU A 883 51.25 9.99 -12.82
CA GLU A 883 51.46 11.36 -13.31
C GLU A 883 50.17 12.20 -13.28
N GLN A 884 49.03 11.58 -13.01
CA GLN A 884 47.72 12.24 -12.99
C GLN A 884 47.25 12.53 -11.56
N THR A 885 46.58 13.66 -11.37
CA THR A 885 45.93 14.03 -10.11
C THR A 885 44.41 14.01 -10.24
N LEU A 886 43.71 13.73 -9.13
CA LEU A 886 42.25 13.92 -9.01
C LEU A 886 41.95 15.18 -8.22
N SER A 887 41.32 16.16 -8.86
CA SER A 887 40.87 17.41 -8.27
C SER A 887 39.35 17.48 -8.14
N TYR A 888 38.86 18.40 -7.31
CA TYR A 888 37.43 18.66 -7.09
C TYR A 888 37.12 20.12 -7.39
N ALA A 889 36.06 20.37 -8.15
CA ALA A 889 35.38 21.66 -8.21
C ALA A 889 33.91 21.48 -7.82
N GLY A 890 33.43 22.28 -6.86
CA GLY A 890 32.05 22.25 -6.42
C GLY A 890 31.82 23.05 -5.16
N ARG A 891 30.61 22.95 -4.61
CA ARG A 891 30.22 23.70 -3.41
C ARG A 891 30.97 23.19 -2.16
N PRO A 892 31.26 24.06 -1.18
CA PRO A 892 31.86 23.62 0.08
C PRO A 892 30.93 22.66 0.84
N PHE A 893 31.44 22.03 1.90
CA PHE A 893 30.63 21.22 2.81
C PHE A 893 29.43 22.02 3.35
N ALA A 894 28.25 21.41 3.34
CA ALA A 894 27.03 22.03 3.84
C ALA A 894 26.15 21.02 4.58
N ALA A 895 25.51 21.49 5.66
CA ALA A 895 24.52 20.70 6.39
C ALA A 895 23.18 20.61 5.64
N ALA A 896 22.75 21.72 5.03
CA ALA A 896 21.58 21.76 4.15
C ALA A 896 21.98 21.42 2.70
N PRO A 897 21.04 20.95 1.87
CA PRO A 897 21.34 20.65 0.47
C PRO A 897 21.83 21.86 -0.33
N ALA A 898 21.18 23.02 -0.21
CA ALA A 898 21.50 24.21 -0.99
C ALA A 898 21.31 25.50 -0.19
N ALA A 899 21.93 26.58 -0.68
CA ALA A 899 21.71 27.93 -0.15
C ALA A 899 20.25 28.38 -0.34
N GLY A 900 19.66 28.96 0.71
CA GLY A 900 18.31 29.56 0.64
C GLY A 900 18.25 30.95 -0.01
N ARG A 901 19.41 31.57 -0.30
CA ARG A 901 19.50 32.90 -0.93
C ARG A 901 20.07 32.78 -2.34
N LEU A 902 19.35 33.32 -3.32
CA LEU A 902 19.76 33.28 -4.73
C LEU A 902 21.15 33.90 -4.99
N GLY A 903 21.49 35.00 -4.31
CA GLY A 903 22.79 35.64 -4.47
C GLY A 903 23.96 34.72 -4.10
N LEU A 904 23.86 34.01 -2.97
CA LEU A 904 24.87 33.03 -2.57
C LEU A 904 24.94 31.85 -3.54
N HIS A 905 23.78 31.33 -3.98
CA HIS A 905 23.75 30.28 -5.00
C HIS A 905 24.50 30.68 -6.29
N GLN A 906 24.31 31.93 -6.76
CA GLN A 906 24.98 32.46 -7.94
C GLN A 906 26.48 32.70 -7.72
N GLU A 907 26.90 33.11 -6.53
CA GLU A 907 28.31 33.20 -6.14
C GLU A 907 28.97 31.81 -6.17
N GLU A 908 28.34 30.82 -5.55
CA GLU A 908 28.80 29.43 -5.53
C GLU A 908 28.89 28.81 -6.94
N GLN A 909 27.87 29.02 -7.80
CA GLN A 909 27.88 28.48 -9.15
C GLN A 909 29.00 29.07 -10.01
N ARG A 910 29.29 30.37 -9.83
CA ARG A 910 30.41 31.04 -10.48
C ARG A 910 31.75 30.54 -9.97
N ALA A 911 31.89 30.37 -8.65
CA ALA A 911 33.11 29.84 -8.04
C ALA A 911 33.41 28.43 -8.59
N LEU A 912 32.42 27.53 -8.56
CA LEU A 912 32.52 26.20 -9.16
C LEU A 912 33.00 26.22 -10.62
N SER A 913 32.38 27.08 -11.44
CA SER A 913 32.72 27.17 -12.87
C SER A 913 34.15 27.69 -13.08
N ASN A 914 34.57 28.67 -12.27
CA ASN A 914 35.92 29.21 -12.32
C ASN A 914 36.97 28.18 -11.90
N ASP A 915 36.72 27.45 -10.81
CA ASP A 915 37.62 26.39 -10.31
C ASP A 915 37.78 25.28 -11.36
N ALA A 916 36.69 24.89 -12.02
CA ALA A 916 36.73 23.85 -13.05
C ALA A 916 37.50 24.28 -14.31
N LEU A 917 37.39 25.54 -14.72
CA LEU A 917 37.87 26.03 -16.03
C LEU A 917 39.16 26.85 -16.00
N THR A 918 39.75 27.10 -14.83
CA THR A 918 41.03 27.84 -14.70
C THR A 918 42.17 26.86 -14.40
N LEU A 919 43.19 26.82 -15.27
CA LEU A 919 44.42 26.04 -15.05
C LEU A 919 45.36 26.68 -14.02
#